data_AF-A0A9X2TIU8-F1
#
_entry.id   AF-A0A9X2TIU8-F1
#
_cell.length_a   1.000
_cell.length_b   1.000
_cell.length_c   1.000
_cell.angle_alpha   90.00
_cell.angle_beta   90.00
_cell.angle_gamma   90.00
#
_symmetry.space_group_name_H-M   'P 1'
#
loop_
_entity.id
_entity.type
_entity.pdbx_description
1 polymer ?
#
loop_
_entity_poly.entity_id
_entity_poly.type
_entity_poly.pdbx_seq_one_letter_code
_entity_poly.pdbx_strand_id
1 'polypeptide(L)'
;MYAHKTQSKIDKFELNESFLRKYAGGEPNWGWEGLSKFTFMSRYSRPLDPENPNSSPNESFFEMLSRMVNGTYTMQKKWIMDNGLGWNPDKAQRSAQEMFERIWQFKFTPPGRGFWAMGTPLTEDKGLYAALNNCFARETEIITRNGIKEIGDLAGRDVTVLSENGQWVDAPVRSFGEQDLRKITLRRQGVEKTIHATPDHVWYAKTQSDVNHSKGFSEVETDELEEGSRLRYQFGQGTSQVRPSPQGIQHGFTYGDGTIEVNSAVAVLCGEKDQEMSQYFPQNPKTNGTEGQTRVADLPKYYKDLPSMEEGRSYLYGWAAGYFAADGSVDRNGGIYMKSADRQAIERFRDVAAILGIGVYDIREETRESNLTGEDHTMYSVNLVPETIDESFFLISAHRENFDPDKYKRHWNVVSVEETDRVEEVYCATVPDSNNFTLAGNILTHNCAFTSTKDIASDDPSKSFRYLMDMSMLGVGVGFDTKGVGTRRVQGIGDATVQHTVPDSREGWVESIGQLIENFITGGPQIDFDYSEIRPRGEPIKGFGGTASGPDPLKRLHNQIRDGLSRNAGDTVSTRTVVDIMNQIGQCVIAGNVRRTAEIAFADPSNEEFLDLKDYDKNPERKEYGWASNNSIFAEVGQGYFAPASRTAANGEPGYAWLENMRKYGRMKDPINNDDRRAEGGNPCLEQTLEDKELCTLVETYPNHHDSKKDYHRTLKFAYLYAKTVTLGQVHWAESNRVMQRNRRIGTSVTGVTQFTESRGLGELQEWLDEGYDVIQEYDRIYSEWMAVPRSVKTTSVKPSGTVSILAGATPGMHWPEHTTYIRRIRLQKGSELLPPIREAGYPVEPDEADDSSMVVEFPVQIQEDMRTVDEVSMWEQLSMAAFLQREWADNQVSSTISFDATRANDEVADEIARALEYFQFQLKGVSFLPKFDMSGDGGGAYAQLPYEPIDEEEYERRAEDVDEIDFSSVTGSEPDIEKFCSGKSCTVDLA
;
A
#
# COMPACT_ATOMS: atom_id res chain seq x y z
N MET A 1 -20.77 24.03 -39.25
CA MET A 1 -20.10 25.22 -38.69
C MET A 1 -20.43 25.28 -37.21
N TYR A 2 -19.82 24.39 -36.42
CA TYR A 2 -19.86 24.47 -34.95
C TYR A 2 -18.58 25.18 -34.53
N ALA A 3 -18.72 26.34 -33.89
CA ALA A 3 -17.58 27.13 -33.48
C ALA A 3 -16.80 26.40 -32.37
N HIS A 4 -15.47 26.41 -32.47
CA HIS A 4 -14.62 26.19 -31.30
C HIS A 4 -15.05 27.20 -30.22
N LYS A 5 -15.72 26.72 -29.17
CA LYS A 5 -15.76 27.44 -27.92
C LYS A 5 -14.34 27.39 -27.37
N THR A 6 -13.68 28.54 -27.35
CA THR A 6 -12.53 28.78 -26.48
C THR A 6 -12.89 28.32 -25.07
N GLN A 7 -12.13 27.37 -24.51
CA GLN A 7 -12.20 27.05 -23.09
C GLN A 7 -12.04 28.35 -22.31
N SER A 8 -13.10 28.77 -21.60
CA SER A 8 -12.92 29.68 -20.47
C SER A 8 -12.05 28.93 -19.47
N LYS A 9 -10.94 29.52 -19.00
CA LYS A 9 -10.24 29.00 -17.82
C LYS A 9 -11.30 28.82 -16.73
N ILE A 10 -11.46 27.60 -16.24
CA ILE A 10 -12.43 27.33 -15.19
C ILE A 10 -11.67 27.38 -13.87
N ASP A 11 -12.16 28.20 -12.93
CA ASP A 11 -11.37 28.63 -11.79
C ASP A 11 -11.04 27.50 -10.82
N LYS A 12 -9.94 27.68 -10.10
CA LYS A 12 -9.48 26.75 -9.09
C LYS A 12 -10.40 26.78 -7.84
N PHE A 13 -10.15 25.87 -6.91
CA PHE A 13 -10.89 25.67 -5.66
C PHE A 13 -9.82 25.69 -4.60
N GLU A 14 -10.06 26.46 -3.55
CA GLU A 14 -9.19 26.45 -2.40
C GLU A 14 -10.01 26.07 -1.18
N LEU A 15 -9.41 25.39 -0.20
CA LEU A 15 -10.04 25.28 1.11
C LEU A 15 -10.27 26.68 1.68
N ASN A 16 -11.35 26.84 2.44
CA ASN A 16 -11.57 28.08 3.18
C ASN A 16 -10.37 28.37 4.11
N GLU A 17 -9.68 29.50 3.94
CA GLU A 17 -8.54 29.89 4.80
C GLU A 17 -8.87 29.81 6.30
N SER A 18 -10.09 30.17 6.70
CA SER A 18 -10.54 30.13 8.11
C SER A 18 -10.60 28.73 8.71
N PHE A 19 -10.60 27.70 7.86
CA PHE A 19 -10.46 26.31 8.26
C PHE A 19 -8.98 25.91 8.28
N LEU A 20 -8.22 26.21 7.22
CA LEU A 20 -6.78 25.95 7.12
C LEU A 20 -5.97 26.53 8.30
N ARG A 21 -6.32 27.74 8.76
CA ARG A 21 -5.66 28.42 9.90
C ARG A 21 -5.79 27.70 11.25
N LYS A 22 -6.60 26.64 11.38
CA LYS A 22 -6.63 25.80 12.59
C LYS A 22 -5.43 24.84 12.68
N TYR A 23 -4.72 24.64 11.57
CA TYR A 23 -3.74 23.57 11.38
C TYR A 23 -2.35 24.08 10.98
N ALA A 24 -2.26 25.32 10.49
CA ALA A 24 -1.00 25.95 10.09
C ALA A 24 0.02 26.02 11.24
N GLY A 25 1.17 25.35 11.05
CA GLY A 25 2.22 25.22 12.08
C GLY A 25 1.91 24.21 13.18
N GLY A 26 0.94 23.30 12.96
CA GLY A 26 0.67 22.17 13.82
C GLY A 26 1.05 20.84 13.17
N GLU A 27 1.36 19.86 14.01
CA GLU A 27 1.63 18.48 13.64
C GLU A 27 0.49 17.59 14.15
N PRO A 28 -0.03 16.64 13.37
CA PRO A 28 -0.99 15.67 13.86
C PRO A 28 -0.28 14.41 14.37
N ASN A 29 -1.02 13.55 15.08
CA ASN A 29 -0.45 12.82 16.23
C ASN A 29 0.69 11.84 15.91
N TRP A 30 1.81 11.92 16.65
CA TRP A 30 2.84 10.88 16.58
C TRP A 30 2.26 9.47 16.83
N GLY A 31 2.31 8.65 15.79
CA GLY A 31 2.92 7.31 15.67
C GLY A 31 4.45 7.38 15.56
N TRP A 32 5.15 6.31 15.13
CA TRP A 32 6.61 6.08 15.24
C TRP A 32 7.42 7.36 14.98
N GLU A 33 7.88 7.99 16.04
CA GLU A 33 7.89 9.45 16.13
C GLU A 33 9.03 10.10 15.35
N GLY A 34 10.26 9.96 15.84
CA GLY A 34 11.44 10.49 15.18
C GLY A 34 11.89 9.60 14.04
N LEU A 35 11.68 8.30 14.16
CA LEU A 35 11.70 7.36 13.07
C LEU A 35 10.88 7.84 11.86
N SER A 36 9.90 8.73 12.06
CA SER A 36 9.26 9.51 11.00
C SER A 36 9.88 10.83 10.65
N LYS A 37 10.29 11.62 11.63
CA LYS A 37 10.88 12.90 11.28
C LYS A 37 12.15 12.59 10.45
N PHE A 38 12.83 11.46 10.67
CA PHE A 38 13.45 10.73 9.55
C PHE A 38 12.47 10.27 8.45
N THR A 39 11.71 9.15 8.58
CA THR A 39 10.90 8.55 7.50
C THR A 39 10.03 9.61 6.85
N PHE A 40 8.84 10.04 7.34
CA PHE A 40 8.10 11.19 6.79
C PHE A 40 9.01 12.19 6.10
N MET A 41 9.77 12.98 6.86
CA MET A 41 10.53 14.12 6.34
C MET A 41 11.59 13.74 5.30
N SER A 42 11.84 12.44 5.17
CA SER A 42 12.58 11.80 4.11
C SER A 42 11.80 11.21 2.91
N ARG A 43 10.62 11.64 2.40
CA ARG A 43 10.49 11.65 0.90
C ARG A 43 9.71 12.68 0.07
N TYR A 44 8.61 13.40 0.42
CA TYR A 44 7.68 13.95 -0.62
C TYR A 44 6.67 15.24 -0.51
N SER A 45 6.64 16.63 -0.40
CA SER A 45 7.20 18.04 -0.40
C SER A 45 8.24 18.54 -1.36
N ARG A 46 7.87 19.04 -2.54
CA ARG A 46 8.77 19.94 -3.25
C ARG A 46 9.42 20.87 -2.22
N PRO A 47 10.75 21.03 -2.25
CA PRO A 47 11.28 22.32 -1.93
C PRO A 47 10.35 23.36 -2.58
N LEU A 48 9.63 24.10 -1.74
CA LEU A 48 8.40 24.89 -2.01
C LEU A 48 8.48 25.71 -3.30
N ASP A 49 9.68 26.17 -3.65
CA ASP A 49 10.05 26.62 -4.98
C ASP A 49 10.61 25.46 -5.85
N PRO A 50 9.82 24.91 -6.81
CA PRO A 50 10.29 23.94 -7.80
C PRO A 50 11.39 24.44 -8.73
N GLU A 51 11.52 25.75 -8.95
CA GLU A 51 12.53 26.34 -9.83
C GLU A 51 13.87 26.53 -9.11
N ASN A 52 13.86 26.72 -7.78
CA ASN A 52 15.07 26.91 -6.96
C ASN A 52 15.18 25.87 -5.81
N PRO A 53 15.19 24.55 -6.11
CA PRO A 53 15.03 23.50 -5.10
C PRO A 53 16.10 23.52 -4.01
N ASN A 54 17.35 23.84 -4.37
CA ASN A 54 18.49 23.79 -3.47
C ASN A 54 18.55 24.97 -2.49
N SER A 55 17.62 25.90 -2.56
CA SER A 55 17.52 27.08 -1.67
C SER A 55 16.13 27.29 -1.08
N SER A 56 15.23 26.32 -1.27
CA SER A 56 13.89 26.34 -0.71
C SER A 56 13.78 25.33 0.44
N PRO A 57 13.08 25.64 1.54
CA PRO A 57 12.59 24.60 2.43
C PRO A 57 11.57 23.75 1.69
N ASN A 58 11.42 22.51 2.13
CA ASN A 58 10.31 21.64 1.77
C ASN A 58 9.11 21.99 2.65
N GLU A 59 7.87 21.98 2.13
CA GLU A 59 6.70 22.33 2.97
C GLU A 59 6.41 21.32 4.08
N SER A 60 5.58 21.76 5.03
CA SER A 60 5.26 21.12 6.31
C SER A 60 3.80 20.70 6.44
N PHE A 61 3.49 19.95 7.51
CA PHE A 61 2.35 19.03 7.54
C PHE A 61 1.02 19.55 6.98
N PHE A 62 0.69 20.74 7.44
CA PHE A 62 -0.54 21.40 7.09
C PHE A 62 -0.54 21.95 5.64
N GLU A 63 0.58 22.50 5.20
CA GLU A 63 0.71 23.14 3.88
C GLU A 63 0.51 22.10 2.80
N MET A 64 1.02 20.91 3.11
CA MET A 64 0.60 19.73 2.45
C MET A 64 -0.91 19.59 2.48
N LEU A 65 -1.50 19.36 3.65
CA LEU A 65 -2.91 19.09 3.82
C LEU A 65 -3.85 20.21 3.27
N SER A 66 -3.35 21.24 2.57
CA SER A 66 -4.11 22.20 1.80
C SER A 66 -4.19 22.00 0.26
N ARG A 67 -3.31 21.26 -0.44
CA ARG A 67 -3.25 21.26 -1.94
C ARG A 67 -3.83 20.07 -2.69
N MET A 68 -4.21 19.02 -2.02
CA MET A 68 -5.08 18.05 -2.62
C MET A 68 -6.50 18.59 -2.73
N VAL A 69 -6.94 19.54 -1.88
CA VAL A 69 -8.13 20.39 -2.10
C VAL A 69 -7.80 21.61 -2.94
N ASN A 70 -6.63 22.24 -2.76
CA ASN A 70 -6.03 23.06 -3.81
C ASN A 70 -5.51 22.16 -4.97
N GLY A 71 -6.24 21.07 -5.29
CA GLY A 71 -5.99 20.01 -6.26
C GLY A 71 -7.33 19.43 -6.77
N THR A 72 -7.67 18.21 -6.40
CA THR A 72 -8.87 17.52 -6.88
C THR A 72 -10.23 18.14 -6.48
N TYR A 73 -10.36 19.09 -5.53
CA TYR A 73 -11.71 19.64 -5.21
C TYR A 73 -12.25 20.65 -6.21
N THR A 74 -11.39 21.49 -6.80
CA THR A 74 -11.71 21.87 -8.18
C THR A 74 -11.41 20.65 -9.02
N MET A 75 -12.22 19.62 -8.83
CA MET A 75 -12.50 18.67 -9.85
C MET A 75 -13.91 18.01 -9.77
N GLN A 76 -14.98 18.85 -9.69
CA GLN A 76 -16.48 18.72 -9.89
C GLN A 76 -17.29 19.89 -10.60
N LYS A 77 -16.77 20.53 -11.67
CA LYS A 77 -17.11 21.78 -12.43
C LYS A 77 -16.64 21.52 -13.89
N LYS A 78 -15.50 21.89 -14.54
CA LYS A 78 -14.98 21.43 -15.91
C LYS A 78 -14.99 19.89 -16.26
N TRP A 79 -16.10 19.19 -16.09
CA TRP A 79 -16.62 17.98 -16.77
C TRP A 79 -18.08 17.79 -16.22
N ILE A 80 -18.38 18.16 -14.98
CA ILE A 80 -19.70 18.68 -14.49
C ILE A 80 -20.12 20.01 -15.20
N MET A 81 -19.31 20.48 -16.15
CA MET A 81 -19.37 21.75 -16.88
C MET A 81 -18.77 21.55 -18.27
N ASP A 82 -17.76 20.68 -18.46
CA ASP A 82 -17.37 20.24 -19.82
C ASP A 82 -18.44 19.26 -20.39
N ASN A 83 -19.01 18.36 -19.57
CA ASN A 83 -20.28 17.62 -19.81
C ASN A 83 -21.54 18.31 -19.24
N GLY A 84 -21.43 19.28 -18.33
CA GLY A 84 -22.54 20.20 -17.98
C GLY A 84 -23.55 19.76 -16.91
N LEU A 85 -23.11 18.96 -15.94
CA LEU A 85 -23.93 18.28 -14.94
C LEU A 85 -24.18 19.08 -13.62
N GLY A 86 -23.58 20.27 -13.44
CA GLY A 86 -23.93 21.30 -12.43
C GLY A 86 -23.30 21.24 -11.02
N TRP A 87 -22.24 22.03 -10.76
CA TRP A 87 -21.47 22.09 -9.49
C TRP A 87 -22.20 22.70 -8.28
N ASN A 88 -21.91 22.21 -7.07
CA ASN A 88 -22.36 22.77 -5.79
C ASN A 88 -21.17 23.07 -4.84
N PRO A 89 -20.69 24.32 -4.73
CA PRO A 89 -19.52 24.68 -3.93
C PRO A 89 -19.70 24.55 -2.41
N ASP A 90 -20.93 24.65 -1.88
CA ASP A 90 -21.16 24.49 -0.43
C ASP A 90 -21.14 23.02 0.00
N LYS A 91 -21.73 22.15 -0.82
CA LYS A 91 -21.59 20.69 -0.68
C LYS A 91 -20.12 20.36 -0.73
N ALA A 92 -19.42 20.89 -1.73
CA ALA A 92 -18.00 20.72 -1.92
C ALA A 92 -17.19 21.12 -0.69
N GLN A 93 -17.31 22.34 -0.17
CA GLN A 93 -16.54 22.81 1.00
C GLN A 93 -16.77 21.99 2.27
N ARG A 94 -18.02 21.64 2.62
CA ARG A 94 -18.28 20.72 3.77
C ARG A 94 -17.73 19.33 3.54
N SER A 95 -17.58 18.98 2.28
CA SER A 95 -17.02 17.73 1.84
C SER A 95 -15.48 17.91 1.76
N ALA A 96 -14.92 19.11 1.65
CA ALA A 96 -13.48 19.39 1.67
C ALA A 96 -12.87 19.46 3.05
N GLN A 97 -13.54 20.11 3.98
CA GLN A 97 -12.98 20.38 5.30
C GLN A 97 -12.90 19.10 6.10
N GLU A 98 -13.97 18.33 6.05
CA GLU A 98 -14.00 17.12 6.84
C GLU A 98 -13.04 16.07 6.19
N MET A 99 -12.58 16.26 4.92
CA MET A 99 -11.54 15.43 4.26
C MET A 99 -10.33 15.53 5.10
N PHE A 100 -9.81 16.74 5.04
CA PHE A 100 -8.71 17.25 5.76
C PHE A 100 -8.81 16.89 7.25
N GLU A 101 -10.00 16.87 7.87
CA GLU A 101 -10.20 16.52 9.29
C GLU A 101 -10.17 15.02 9.58
N ARG A 102 -10.35 14.18 8.59
CA ARG A 102 -10.27 12.73 8.79
C ARG A 102 -9.04 12.10 8.16
N ILE A 103 -8.54 12.71 7.12
CA ILE A 103 -7.12 13.05 6.96
C ILE A 103 -6.73 13.95 8.20
N TRP A 104 -5.51 14.30 8.63
CA TRP A 104 -5.23 14.83 10.03
C TRP A 104 -5.63 13.88 11.20
N GLN A 105 -6.52 12.92 10.95
CA GLN A 105 -7.03 11.97 11.92
C GLN A 105 -7.12 10.53 11.41
N PHE A 106 -6.51 10.25 10.27
CA PHE A 106 -5.81 8.99 10.12
C PHE A 106 -6.77 7.79 10.06
N LYS A 107 -7.46 7.61 8.92
CA LYS A 107 -8.73 6.88 8.75
C LYS A 107 -9.01 6.28 7.35
N PHE A 108 -8.76 6.99 6.24
CA PHE A 108 -9.12 6.60 4.84
C PHE A 108 -8.57 7.59 3.80
N THR A 109 -8.19 7.17 2.59
CA THR A 109 -6.97 7.76 1.94
C THR A 109 -6.79 7.66 0.41
N PRO A 110 -5.75 8.33 -0.10
CA PRO A 110 -4.96 7.98 -1.31
C PRO A 110 -3.65 7.16 -1.30
N PRO A 111 -3.22 6.65 -2.49
CA PRO A 111 -2.05 5.80 -2.82
C PRO A 111 -0.57 6.12 -2.66
N GLY A 112 0.21 5.02 -2.95
CA GLY A 112 2.78 4.20 -3.87
C GLY A 112 3.96 5.06 -4.45
N ARG A 113 4.11 5.13 -5.80
CA ARG A 113 3.78 6.32 -6.63
C ARG A 113 3.47 7.66 -5.92
N GLY A 114 3.94 7.99 -4.71
CA GLY A 114 3.68 9.16 -3.85
C GLY A 114 3.19 10.48 -4.46
N PHE A 115 3.74 11.71 -4.38
CA PHE A 115 4.75 12.49 -3.61
C PHE A 115 5.70 13.59 -4.37
N TRP A 116 5.90 13.49 -5.71
CA TRP A 116 6.31 14.27 -6.95
C TRP A 116 5.22 14.66 -8.11
N ALA A 117 4.30 13.93 -8.90
CA ALA A 117 2.86 14.14 -9.55
C ALA A 117 1.31 13.99 -8.89
N MET A 118 0.39 14.69 -8.08
CA MET A 118 -0.21 16.04 -7.56
C MET A 118 0.56 17.17 -6.62
N GLY A 119 1.04 18.41 -7.04
CA GLY A 119 2.36 19.13 -6.72
C GLY A 119 3.59 19.46 -7.71
N THR A 120 3.51 20.11 -8.90
CA THR A 120 4.54 20.68 -9.90
C THR A 120 5.20 19.83 -11.08
N PRO A 121 5.46 20.37 -12.34
CA PRO A 121 6.26 19.89 -13.57
C PRO A 121 6.32 18.68 -14.65
N LEU A 122 5.51 17.60 -14.82
CA LEU A 122 4.74 17.15 -16.07
C LEU A 122 3.27 16.46 -16.23
N THR A 123 2.34 16.24 -15.23
CA THR A 123 0.82 16.11 -15.01
C THR A 123 -0.38 17.08 -14.41
N GLU A 124 -0.35 18.42 -14.05
CA GLU A 124 -1.39 19.57 -14.08
C GLU A 124 -1.51 20.86 -15.08
N ASP A 125 -0.63 21.22 -16.06
CA ASP A 125 -0.84 21.95 -17.33
C ASP A 125 -0.55 21.22 -18.72
N LYS A 126 0.28 20.15 -18.85
CA LYS A 126 0.76 19.34 -20.05
C LYS A 126 0.16 17.93 -20.37
N GLY A 127 -0.97 17.46 -19.84
CA GLY A 127 -1.64 16.25 -20.35
C GLY A 127 -1.14 14.86 -19.93
N LEU A 128 0.00 14.71 -19.24
CA LEU A 128 0.65 13.41 -19.07
C LEU A 128 0.04 12.52 -17.97
N TYR A 129 -1.29 12.34 -17.94
CA TYR A 129 -1.94 11.60 -16.87
C TYR A 129 -1.21 10.27 -16.55
N ALA A 130 -0.50 9.63 -17.48
CA ALA A 130 0.20 8.36 -17.24
C ALA A 130 1.33 8.40 -16.18
N ALA A 131 1.58 9.55 -15.57
CA ALA A 131 2.31 9.67 -14.32
C ALA A 131 1.44 10.13 -13.13
N LEU A 132 0.27 10.72 -13.33
CA LEU A 132 -0.85 10.54 -12.42
C LEU A 132 -1.20 9.07 -12.25
N ASN A 133 -0.96 8.16 -13.19
CA ASN A 133 -0.77 6.73 -12.93
C ASN A 133 0.45 6.51 -11.99
N ASN A 134 0.33 6.11 -10.72
CA ASN A 134 -0.76 6.25 -9.75
C ASN A 134 -0.09 7.21 -8.77
N CYS A 135 -0.49 8.49 -8.75
CA CYS A 135 0.17 9.61 -8.06
C CYS A 135 -0.80 10.71 -7.54
N PHE A 136 -0.46 11.35 -6.43
CA PHE A 136 -1.31 11.92 -5.37
C PHE A 136 -0.89 13.28 -4.81
N ALA A 137 -1.80 14.02 -4.18
CA ALA A 137 -1.47 15.37 -3.74
C ALA A 137 -0.75 15.57 -2.43
N ARG A 138 -1.56 15.76 -1.40
CA ARG A 138 -1.27 16.66 -0.30
C ARG A 138 -2.19 16.29 0.91
N GLU A 139 -3.43 16.75 1.12
CA GLU A 139 -4.41 16.22 2.15
C GLU A 139 -4.89 14.78 1.93
N THR A 140 -3.98 13.84 2.04
CA THR A 140 -3.93 12.67 1.17
C THR A 140 -3.22 11.62 2.03
N GLU A 141 -3.92 10.65 2.59
CA GLU A 141 -3.40 9.89 3.75
C GLU A 141 -2.39 8.77 3.35
N ILE A 142 -1.07 8.88 3.60
CA ILE A 142 -0.20 7.68 3.73
C ILE A 142 0.56 7.60 5.07
N ILE A 143 1.84 7.28 5.03
CA ILE A 143 2.33 5.96 5.42
C ILE A 143 3.85 5.70 5.10
N THR A 144 4.98 6.27 5.58
CA THR A 144 5.55 7.50 6.23
C THR A 144 5.89 7.76 7.76
N ARG A 145 5.69 6.87 8.74
CA ARG A 145 6.01 6.84 10.23
C ARG A 145 5.24 7.52 11.42
N ASN A 146 5.19 8.84 11.62
CA ASN A 146 4.76 9.47 12.88
C ASN A 146 3.27 9.64 13.04
N GLY A 147 2.55 8.51 12.96
CA GLY A 147 1.09 8.43 13.05
C GLY A 147 0.53 8.98 11.77
N ILE A 148 -0.67 8.61 11.37
CA ILE A 148 -1.35 9.35 10.28
C ILE A 148 -1.81 11.00 10.43
N LYS A 149 -1.06 11.20 9.27
CA LYS A 149 -0.16 12.16 8.58
C LYS A 149 -0.18 11.64 7.14
N GLU A 150 0.11 12.45 6.14
CA GLU A 150 -0.42 12.20 4.80
C GLU A 150 0.67 11.60 3.84
N ILE A 151 1.00 11.89 2.58
CA ILE A 151 0.60 12.81 1.49
C ILE A 151 1.71 13.87 1.32
N GLY A 152 1.53 14.90 0.50
CA GLY A 152 2.59 15.74 -0.07
C GLY A 152 3.43 16.67 0.82
N ASP A 153 4.31 16.17 1.70
CA ASP A 153 4.95 16.89 2.83
C ASP A 153 6.48 16.85 3.12
N LEU A 154 7.31 16.23 2.27
CA LEU A 154 8.61 15.67 2.64
C LEU A 154 9.75 15.67 1.54
N ALA A 155 9.65 16.35 0.38
CA ALA A 155 10.18 15.91 -0.97
C ALA A 155 11.63 15.79 -1.36
N GLY A 156 11.75 14.72 -2.17
CA GLY A 156 12.94 14.21 -2.73
C GLY A 156 13.81 13.70 -1.59
N ARG A 157 13.53 12.54 -0.98
CA ARG A 157 14.35 11.73 -0.01
C ARG A 157 13.91 10.24 -0.27
N ASP A 158 13.94 9.11 0.48
CA ASP A 158 14.60 8.53 1.68
C ASP A 158 13.76 7.42 2.48
N VAL A 159 12.43 7.54 2.74
CA VAL A 159 11.46 6.73 3.58
C VAL A 159 11.18 5.22 3.37
N THR A 160 10.61 4.62 4.44
CA THR A 160 10.11 3.22 4.64
C THR A 160 8.56 2.96 4.61
N VAL A 161 8.14 1.69 4.31
CA VAL A 161 7.21 1.38 3.16
C VAL A 161 6.61 -0.16 3.13
N LEU A 162 5.48 -0.65 2.45
CA LEU A 162 4.55 -1.93 2.34
C LEU A 162 3.69 -2.19 0.95
N SER A 163 3.50 -3.09 -0.10
CA SER A 163 3.79 -4.33 -0.97
C SER A 163 3.68 -5.89 -0.78
N GLU A 164 2.63 -6.53 -1.34
CA GLU A 164 2.52 -7.95 -1.77
C GLU A 164 2.05 -9.21 -0.71
N ASN A 165 3.35 -9.04 -0.10
CA ASN A 165 4.53 -9.93 0.27
C ASN A 165 4.90 -10.21 1.78
N GLY A 166 4.43 -9.44 2.77
CA GLY A 166 4.67 -9.61 4.21
C GLY A 166 5.81 -8.77 4.85
N GLN A 167 6.07 -7.52 4.42
CA GLN A 167 7.28 -6.73 4.76
C GLN A 167 7.09 -5.22 4.92
N TRP A 168 8.11 -4.59 5.50
CA TRP A 168 8.36 -3.16 5.52
C TRP A 168 9.63 -2.77 4.67
N VAL A 169 9.50 -2.17 3.49
CA VAL A 169 10.55 -1.81 2.47
C VAL A 169 10.71 -0.27 2.37
N ASP A 170 11.29 0.35 1.32
CA ASP A 170 11.63 1.80 1.18
C ASP A 170 11.34 2.38 -0.27
N ALA A 171 10.66 3.55 -0.47
CA ALA A 171 10.01 3.94 -1.77
C ALA A 171 10.13 5.41 -2.32
N PRO A 172 11.13 5.73 -3.18
CA PRO A 172 11.64 7.07 -3.60
C PRO A 172 10.79 8.00 -4.45
N VAL A 173 11.16 9.28 -4.41
CA VAL A 173 10.38 10.43 -4.89
C VAL A 173 11.13 11.33 -5.85
N ARG A 174 10.42 12.08 -6.70
CA ARG A 174 10.96 13.12 -7.65
C ARG A 174 9.73 16.21 -7.96
N SER A 175 9.20 16.77 -9.09
CA SER A 175 7.75 16.68 -9.25
C SER A 175 7.25 16.22 -10.66
N PHE A 176 6.32 15.24 -10.78
CA PHE A 176 5.62 14.81 -12.03
C PHE A 176 4.21 15.47 -12.31
N GLY A 177 3.81 16.70 -11.88
CA GLY A 177 3.60 17.76 -12.89
C GLY A 177 2.52 18.76 -13.38
N GLU A 178 2.36 18.80 -14.73
CA GLU A 178 1.43 19.51 -15.65
C GLU A 178 0.43 18.56 -16.62
N GLN A 179 -0.94 18.24 -16.87
CA GLN A 179 -2.48 18.53 -16.72
C GLN A 179 -3.50 17.57 -15.95
N ASP A 180 -4.51 18.15 -15.24
CA ASP A 180 -5.88 17.72 -14.74
C ASP A 180 -6.08 16.72 -13.53
N LEU A 181 -7.22 16.76 -12.76
CA LEU A 181 -7.43 16.19 -11.37
C LEU A 181 -8.85 15.64 -10.85
N ARG A 182 -9.77 14.94 -11.57
CA ARG A 182 -11.30 14.78 -11.34
C ARG A 182 -11.83 14.23 -9.95
N LYS A 183 -13.14 14.11 -9.57
CA LYS A 183 -13.55 13.77 -8.14
C LYS A 183 -14.96 13.12 -7.74
N ILE A 184 -15.14 12.21 -6.73
CA ILE A 184 -16.34 11.29 -6.47
C ILE A 184 -16.90 10.75 -5.03
N THR A 185 -17.90 11.29 -4.27
CA THR A 185 -18.41 10.96 -2.82
C THR A 185 -18.67 9.49 -2.31
N LEU A 186 -18.62 9.07 -0.98
CA LEU A 186 -18.83 7.73 -0.18
C LEU A 186 -20.02 7.68 1.01
N ARG A 187 -20.51 6.60 1.77
CA ARG A 187 -21.69 6.49 2.83
C ARG A 187 -22.12 5.11 3.55
N ARG A 188 -22.49 4.97 4.88
CA ARG A 188 -23.05 3.71 5.64
C ARG A 188 -24.08 3.71 6.92
N GLN A 189 -23.83 4.22 8.19
CA GLN A 189 -24.73 4.60 9.35
C GLN A 189 -24.86 6.12 9.90
N GLY A 190 -23.91 7.02 10.34
CA GLY A 190 -24.12 8.55 10.26
C GLY A 190 -23.28 9.77 10.85
N VAL A 191 -22.27 10.44 10.19
CA VAL A 191 -21.72 11.88 10.35
C VAL A 191 -21.30 12.75 9.07
N GLU A 192 -20.08 12.78 8.44
CA GLU A 192 -19.69 13.09 6.97
C GLU A 192 -18.14 12.81 6.48
N LYS A 193 -17.77 12.79 5.15
CA LYS A 193 -16.69 12.05 4.27
C LYS A 193 -16.43 13.10 2.93
N THR A 194 -15.82 13.16 1.64
CA THR A 194 -14.54 13.39 0.66
C THR A 194 -13.00 12.95 0.66
N ILE A 195 -12.45 12.26 -0.37
CA ILE A 195 -11.03 12.44 -0.86
C ILE A 195 -10.94 12.60 -2.40
N HIS A 196 -9.82 12.35 -3.10
CA HIS A 196 -9.39 13.33 -4.13
C HIS A 196 -8.25 12.95 -5.12
N ALA A 197 -8.59 12.39 -6.28
CA ALA A 197 -7.64 11.78 -7.19
C ALA A 197 -7.54 12.31 -8.63
N THR A 198 -6.80 11.58 -9.48
CA THR A 198 -6.12 12.20 -10.64
C THR A 198 -6.11 11.37 -11.97
N PRO A 199 -6.40 11.97 -13.15
CA PRO A 199 -7.17 11.32 -14.23
C PRO A 199 -6.50 10.46 -15.31
N ASP A 200 -5.71 9.45 -14.97
CA ASP A 200 -5.77 8.16 -15.71
C ASP A 200 -5.41 6.91 -14.86
N HIS A 201 -5.46 7.03 -13.53
CA HIS A 201 -4.92 6.07 -12.58
C HIS A 201 -5.93 5.07 -11.98
N VAL A 202 -5.71 4.50 -10.80
CA VAL A 202 -6.07 3.09 -10.59
C VAL A 202 -6.35 2.86 -9.04
N TRP A 203 -7.27 2.12 -8.30
CA TRP A 203 -8.42 1.07 -8.22
C TRP A 203 -8.37 -0.35 -7.54
N TYR A 204 -9.20 -1.40 -7.81
CA TYR A 204 -9.17 -2.87 -7.43
C TYR A 204 -10.51 -3.65 -6.89
N ALA A 205 -11.09 -4.75 -7.53
CA ALA A 205 -12.43 -4.85 -8.23
C ALA A 205 -13.42 -6.17 -8.38
N LYS A 206 -14.71 -6.31 -7.84
CA LYS A 206 -16.12 -6.98 -8.12
C LYS A 206 -17.49 -6.17 -8.55
N THR A 207 -18.07 -6.01 -9.77
CA THR A 207 -19.11 -4.93 -10.18
C THR A 207 -20.39 -4.72 -9.32
N GLN A 208 -21.23 -3.67 -9.51
CA GLN A 208 -22.66 -3.78 -9.09
C GLN A 208 -23.38 -4.98 -9.66
N SER A 209 -23.07 -5.28 -10.92
CA SER A 209 -23.09 -6.62 -11.49
C SER A 209 -22.41 -7.63 -10.54
N ASP A 210 -21.07 -7.81 -10.47
CA ASP A 210 -20.40 -8.78 -9.56
C ASP A 210 -20.53 -8.62 -8.04
N VAL A 211 -21.48 -7.85 -7.50
CA VAL A 211 -21.77 -7.91 -6.07
C VAL A 211 -22.23 -9.29 -5.76
N ASN A 212 -23.36 -9.63 -6.37
CA ASN A 212 -24.19 -10.71 -5.93
C ASN A 212 -23.70 -12.01 -6.60
N HIS A 213 -22.37 -12.20 -6.66
CA HIS A 213 -21.63 -13.25 -7.39
C HIS A 213 -20.30 -13.69 -6.66
N SER A 214 -19.61 -14.90 -6.83
CA SER A 214 -18.42 -15.59 -6.11
C SER A 214 -16.91 -15.94 -6.57
N LYS A 215 -15.83 -15.15 -6.33
CA LYS A 215 -14.53 -15.05 -7.10
C LYS A 215 -13.28 -14.34 -6.42
N GLY A 216 -13.14 -14.01 -5.16
CA GLY A 216 -12.39 -12.79 -4.73
C GLY A 216 -11.18 -12.03 -5.38
N PHE A 217 -11.12 -10.65 -5.45
CA PHE A 217 -10.09 -9.63 -6.00
C PHE A 217 -10.48 -8.51 -7.17
N SER A 218 -9.61 -7.97 -8.14
CA SER A 218 -9.74 -7.37 -9.60
C SER A 218 -9.35 -5.88 -10.07
N GLU A 219 -9.30 -5.33 -11.37
CA GLU A 219 -8.49 -4.13 -12.01
C GLU A 219 -8.97 -3.02 -13.06
N VAL A 220 -8.50 -1.72 -13.13
CA VAL A 220 -8.98 -0.71 -14.18
C VAL A 220 -8.15 0.57 -14.57
N GLU A 221 -8.78 1.72 -14.90
CA GLU A 221 -8.31 3.10 -14.65
C GLU A 221 -9.40 4.22 -14.51
N THR A 222 -10.71 4.01 -14.71
CA THR A 222 -11.77 4.83 -14.04
C THR A 222 -12.61 5.98 -14.71
N ASP A 223 -13.22 5.74 -15.88
CA ASP A 223 -14.32 6.51 -16.51
C ASP A 223 -15.74 6.00 -16.10
N GLU A 224 -16.06 5.82 -14.80
CA GLU A 224 -17.03 4.75 -14.37
C GLU A 224 -18.07 4.93 -13.23
N LEU A 225 -17.75 4.70 -11.94
CA LEU A 225 -18.58 4.17 -10.81
C LEU A 225 -19.71 5.03 -10.18
N GLU A 226 -20.96 4.51 -9.93
CA GLU A 226 -22.30 5.22 -9.70
C GLU A 226 -23.17 5.21 -8.30
N GLU A 227 -24.48 4.75 -8.17
CA GLU A 227 -25.46 4.26 -7.02
C GLU A 227 -25.67 2.65 -6.71
N GLY A 228 -24.64 1.81 -6.96
CA GLY A 228 -24.15 0.45 -6.52
C GLY A 228 -22.70 0.24 -5.88
N SER A 229 -21.55 0.15 -6.55
CA SER A 229 -20.13 -0.22 -6.16
C SER A 229 -19.66 -0.62 -4.72
N ARG A 230 -18.84 -1.68 -4.54
CA ARG A 230 -18.27 -2.44 -3.34
C ARG A 230 -16.74 -2.71 -3.45
N LEU A 231 -15.73 -2.14 -2.73
CA LEU A 231 -14.32 -2.10 -3.28
C LEU A 231 -12.98 -2.59 -2.49
N ARG A 232 -11.61 -2.43 -2.76
CA ARG A 232 -10.39 -3.07 -2.01
C ARG A 232 -9.81 -2.40 -0.72
N TYR A 233 -9.34 -3.18 0.33
CA TYR A 233 -8.77 -3.14 1.74
C TYR A 233 -7.68 -4.39 1.69
N GLN A 234 -6.37 -4.44 2.17
CA GLN A 234 -5.46 -5.60 2.73
C GLN A 234 -4.30 -5.30 3.80
N PHE A 235 -4.39 -5.67 5.10
CA PHE A 235 -3.44 -5.37 6.23
C PHE A 235 -3.20 -6.54 7.15
N GLY A 236 -2.15 -6.39 7.97
CA GLY A 236 -1.87 -7.16 9.16
C GLY A 236 -0.44 -7.74 9.26
N GLN A 237 0.07 -7.81 10.46
CA GLN A 237 1.14 -8.69 10.90
C GLN A 237 0.63 -9.07 12.27
N GLY A 238 -0.07 -10.19 12.34
CA GLY A 238 -1.26 -10.37 13.19
C GLY A 238 -1.09 -10.48 14.68
N THR A 239 -1.58 -11.57 15.31
CA THR A 239 -1.69 -11.63 16.78
C THR A 239 -1.54 -13.02 17.47
N SER A 240 -1.28 -13.12 18.81
CA SER A 240 -0.88 -14.24 19.77
C SER A 240 0.57 -14.72 20.19
N GLN A 241 1.73 -14.03 20.03
CA GLN A 241 3.05 -14.54 20.52
C GLN A 241 4.19 -13.58 20.95
N VAL A 242 4.31 -12.34 20.43
CA VAL A 242 4.83 -11.21 21.27
C VAL A 242 3.97 -11.18 22.54
N ARG A 243 4.30 -10.50 23.64
CA ARG A 243 3.49 -10.59 24.86
C ARG A 243 3.43 -9.25 25.55
N PRO A 244 2.34 -8.92 26.26
CA PRO A 244 2.23 -7.60 26.80
C PRO A 244 3.09 -7.43 28.01
N SER A 245 3.83 -6.35 27.95
CA SER A 245 4.58 -5.86 29.07
C SER A 245 3.74 -5.79 30.33
N PRO A 246 4.27 -6.27 31.45
CA PRO A 246 3.86 -5.77 32.75
C PRO A 246 3.99 -4.23 32.82
N GLN A 247 5.10 -3.62 32.36
CA GLN A 247 5.34 -2.17 32.40
C GLN A 247 4.38 -1.37 31.51
N GLY A 248 4.23 -1.72 30.23
CA GLY A 248 3.25 -1.14 29.31
C GLY A 248 1.82 -1.26 29.87
N ILE A 249 1.41 -2.44 30.36
CA ILE A 249 0.12 -2.62 31.04
C ILE A 249 -0.02 -1.68 32.24
N GLN A 250 1.03 -1.55 33.07
CA GLN A 250 1.02 -0.63 34.21
C GLN A 250 0.87 0.83 33.74
N HIS A 251 1.61 1.26 32.72
CA HIS A 251 1.50 2.61 32.14
C HIS A 251 0.09 2.84 31.62
N GLY A 252 -0.40 2.01 30.70
CA GLY A 252 -1.74 2.14 30.12
C GLY A 252 -2.86 2.21 31.15
N PHE A 253 -2.85 1.29 32.10
CA PHE A 253 -3.88 1.26 33.13
C PHE A 253 -3.80 2.47 34.06
N THR A 254 -2.59 2.92 34.40
CA THR A 254 -2.38 4.15 35.19
C THR A 254 -2.73 5.41 34.38
N TYR A 255 -2.57 5.37 33.05
CA TYR A 255 -2.91 6.45 32.14
C TYR A 255 -4.42 6.71 32.11
N GLY A 256 -5.25 5.65 32.11
CA GLY A 256 -6.70 5.79 32.32
C GLY A 256 -7.07 5.98 33.79
N ASP A 257 -7.09 4.88 34.56
CA ASP A 257 -7.63 4.77 35.92
C ASP A 257 -6.64 5.25 37.03
N GLY A 258 -5.74 6.18 36.72
CA GLY A 258 -4.68 6.65 37.64
C GLY A 258 -4.53 8.18 37.76
N THR A 259 -3.83 8.61 38.81
CA THR A 259 -3.60 10.01 39.18
C THR A 259 -2.17 10.25 39.66
N ILE A 260 -1.68 11.50 39.56
CA ILE A 260 -0.38 11.91 40.11
C ILE A 260 -0.52 12.26 41.60
N GLU A 261 0.35 11.70 42.44
CA GLU A 261 0.64 12.14 43.81
C GLU A 261 1.99 12.90 43.87
N VAL A 262 2.39 13.36 45.07
CA VAL A 262 3.51 14.29 45.27
C VAL A 262 4.81 13.81 44.62
N ASN A 263 5.13 12.51 44.71
CA ASN A 263 6.39 11.93 44.20
C ASN A 263 6.22 10.79 43.17
N SER A 264 5.02 10.27 42.97
CA SER A 264 4.73 9.09 42.12
C SER A 264 3.34 9.18 41.49
N ALA A 265 3.06 8.38 40.47
CA ALA A 265 1.69 8.08 40.05
C ALA A 265 1.08 6.99 40.95
N VAL A 266 -0.26 6.91 40.93
CA VAL A 266 -1.04 5.90 41.65
C VAL A 266 -2.19 5.43 40.76
N ALA A 267 -2.25 4.12 40.50
CA ALA A 267 -3.39 3.48 39.83
C ALA A 267 -4.48 3.14 40.85
N VAL A 268 -5.75 3.24 40.43
CA VAL A 268 -6.93 2.94 41.27
C VAL A 268 -7.70 1.79 40.66
N LEU A 269 -7.50 0.59 41.19
CA LEU A 269 -8.33 -0.56 40.83
C LEU A 269 -9.71 -0.40 41.48
N CYS A 270 -10.77 -0.77 40.73
CA CYS A 270 -12.15 -0.76 41.22
C CYS A 270 -12.90 -2.06 40.88
N GLY A 271 -13.48 -2.73 41.89
CA GLY A 271 -14.49 -3.78 41.70
C GLY A 271 -13.92 -5.09 41.13
N GLU A 272 -14.46 -5.59 40.03
CA GLU A 272 -13.97 -6.82 39.38
C GLU A 272 -12.53 -6.64 38.86
N LYS A 273 -12.13 -5.41 38.50
CA LYS A 273 -10.76 -5.06 38.11
C LYS A 273 -9.74 -5.31 39.24
N ASP A 274 -10.12 -5.25 40.51
CA ASP A 274 -9.22 -5.46 41.67
C ASP A 274 -8.58 -6.85 41.70
N GLN A 275 -9.25 -7.87 41.15
CA GLN A 275 -8.76 -9.25 41.19
C GLN A 275 -7.91 -9.57 39.95
N GLU A 276 -8.28 -9.00 38.80
CA GLU A 276 -7.67 -9.34 37.51
C GLU A 276 -6.47 -8.43 37.18
N MET A 277 -6.54 -7.13 37.46
CA MET A 277 -5.43 -6.21 37.19
C MET A 277 -4.30 -6.29 38.23
N SER A 278 -4.60 -6.72 39.46
CA SER A 278 -3.66 -6.75 40.59
C SER A 278 -2.44 -7.64 40.37
N GLN A 279 -2.53 -8.62 39.47
CA GLN A 279 -1.41 -9.50 39.08
C GLN A 279 -0.31 -8.77 38.30
N TYR A 280 -0.66 -7.73 37.53
CA TYR A 280 0.29 -6.97 36.69
C TYR A 280 1.12 -5.93 37.48
N PHE A 281 0.82 -5.75 38.78
CA PHE A 281 1.55 -4.86 39.68
C PHE A 281 2.26 -5.64 40.82
N PRO A 282 3.04 -6.69 40.55
CA PRO A 282 3.43 -7.66 41.59
C PRO A 282 4.35 -7.09 42.68
N GLN A 283 5.17 -6.08 42.34
CA GLN A 283 6.15 -5.49 43.27
C GLN A 283 5.66 -4.18 43.93
N ASN A 284 4.60 -3.56 43.42
CA ASN A 284 4.11 -2.26 43.89
C ASN A 284 3.31 -2.38 45.21
N PRO A 285 3.48 -1.45 46.17
CA PRO A 285 2.69 -1.42 47.40
C PRO A 285 1.20 -1.25 47.13
N LYS A 286 0.38 -2.19 47.63
CA LYS A 286 -1.08 -2.14 47.52
C LYS A 286 -1.69 -1.71 48.86
N THR A 287 -2.60 -0.73 48.81
CA THR A 287 -3.32 -0.24 50.00
C THR A 287 -4.82 -0.15 49.73
N ASN A 288 -5.63 -0.38 50.76
CA ASN A 288 -7.08 -0.24 50.65
C ASN A 288 -7.45 1.24 50.40
N GLY A 289 -8.14 1.49 49.29
CA GLY A 289 -8.75 2.79 48.99
C GLY A 289 -10.11 2.96 49.68
N THR A 290 -10.88 3.91 49.17
CA THR A 290 -12.28 4.13 49.53
C THR A 290 -13.19 3.08 48.90
N GLU A 291 -14.24 2.65 49.61
CA GLU A 291 -15.35 1.81 49.10
C GLU A 291 -14.99 0.68 48.11
N GLY A 292 -14.11 -0.23 48.53
CA GLY A 292 -13.83 -1.46 47.74
C GLY A 292 -12.91 -1.25 46.53
N GLN A 293 -12.06 -0.22 46.59
CA GLN A 293 -10.96 0.04 45.66
C GLN A 293 -9.62 -0.42 46.23
N THR A 294 -8.72 -0.88 45.36
CA THR A 294 -7.31 -1.15 45.70
C THR A 294 -6.41 -0.12 45.03
N ARG A 295 -5.69 0.67 45.84
CA ARG A 295 -4.71 1.66 45.34
C ARG A 295 -3.34 1.01 45.17
N VAL A 296 -2.73 1.18 44.01
CA VAL A 296 -1.37 0.73 43.72
C VAL A 296 -0.44 1.93 43.64
N ALA A 297 0.51 2.01 44.59
CA ALA A 297 1.39 3.16 44.77
C ALA A 297 2.79 2.95 44.19
N ASP A 298 3.58 4.03 44.23
CA ASP A 298 4.98 4.08 43.77
C ASP A 298 5.17 3.69 42.29
N LEU A 299 4.28 4.20 41.43
CA LEU A 299 4.40 4.11 39.97
C LEU A 299 5.14 5.34 39.39
N PRO A 300 5.85 5.21 38.26
CA PRO A 300 6.48 6.32 37.56
C PRO A 300 5.48 7.44 37.23
N LYS A 301 5.91 8.72 37.34
CA LYS A 301 5.02 9.85 37.03
C LYS A 301 4.64 9.94 35.56
N TYR A 302 5.54 9.53 34.66
CA TYR A 302 5.29 9.53 33.22
C TYR A 302 4.22 8.51 32.79
N TYR A 303 3.75 7.64 33.71
CA TYR A 303 2.58 6.81 33.48
C TYR A 303 1.24 7.61 33.39
N LYS A 304 1.29 8.95 33.42
CA LYS A 304 0.19 9.86 33.06
C LYS A 304 0.44 10.67 31.79
N ASP A 305 1.58 10.46 31.13
CA ASP A 305 1.90 11.02 29.82
C ASP A 305 1.57 9.99 28.72
N LEU A 306 1.53 10.42 27.46
CA LEU A 306 1.31 9.54 26.32
C LEU A 306 2.61 8.83 25.95
N PRO A 307 2.58 7.54 25.57
CA PRO A 307 3.79 6.79 25.27
C PRO A 307 4.42 7.33 23.99
N SER A 308 5.75 7.23 23.88
CA SER A 308 6.39 7.30 22.59
C SER A 308 5.85 6.20 21.67
N MET A 309 6.07 6.37 20.38
CA MET A 309 5.69 5.42 19.34
C MET A 309 6.93 4.84 18.65
N GLU A 310 8.05 5.52 18.90
CA GLU A 310 9.28 4.84 19.20
C GLU A 310 9.30 4.39 20.67
N GLU A 311 8.18 3.95 21.26
CA GLU A 311 8.19 2.74 22.09
C GLU A 311 8.17 1.50 21.15
N GLY A 312 8.62 0.28 21.54
CA GLY A 312 8.75 -0.84 20.59
C GLY A 312 8.74 -2.31 21.03
N ARG A 313 8.38 -3.20 20.07
CA ARG A 313 7.17 -4.11 20.01
C ARG A 313 6.49 -4.69 21.28
N SER A 314 6.95 -4.47 22.50
CA SER A 314 6.45 -5.17 23.69
C SER A 314 5.72 -4.31 24.77
N TYR A 315 5.51 -3.00 24.57
CA TYR A 315 4.96 -1.98 25.52
C TYR A 315 3.69 -1.18 25.06
N LEU A 316 3.58 -0.69 23.80
CA LEU A 316 2.49 0.19 23.29
C LEU A 316 1.11 -0.50 23.26
N TYR A 317 1.02 -1.78 22.94
CA TYR A 317 -0.23 -2.54 23.10
C TYR A 317 -0.55 -2.71 24.56
N GLY A 318 0.42 -2.79 25.47
CA GLY A 318 0.22 -2.99 26.89
C GLY A 318 -0.27 -1.68 27.47
N TRP A 319 0.32 -0.58 27.02
CA TRP A 319 -0.25 0.73 27.16
C TRP A 319 -1.67 0.75 26.59
N ALA A 320 -1.93 0.22 25.39
CA ALA A 320 -3.30 0.16 24.86
C ALA A 320 -4.22 -0.85 25.59
N ALA A 321 -3.72 -1.91 26.20
CA ALA A 321 -4.48 -3.03 26.79
C ALA A 321 -4.80 -2.72 28.25
N GLY A 322 -3.84 -2.13 28.95
CA GLY A 322 -3.99 -1.48 30.24
C GLY A 322 -4.91 -0.26 30.11
N TYR A 323 -4.70 0.62 29.13
CA TYR A 323 -5.56 1.78 28.93
C TYR A 323 -6.97 1.34 28.51
N PHE A 324 -7.11 0.31 27.66
CA PHE A 324 -8.41 -0.31 27.37
C PHE A 324 -9.01 -1.06 28.56
N ALA A 325 -8.22 -1.62 29.48
CA ALA A 325 -8.72 -2.18 30.73
C ALA A 325 -9.17 -1.08 31.71
N ALA A 326 -8.65 0.15 31.59
CA ALA A 326 -9.16 1.32 32.30
C ALA A 326 -10.45 1.88 31.64
N ASP A 327 -10.33 2.49 30.46
CA ASP A 327 -11.38 3.30 29.81
C ASP A 327 -12.05 2.63 28.59
N GLY A 328 -11.61 1.41 28.26
CA GLY A 328 -12.20 0.59 27.20
C GLY A 328 -13.42 -0.19 27.65
N SER A 329 -14.24 -0.59 26.69
CA SER A 329 -15.48 -1.32 26.92
C SER A 329 -15.80 -2.25 25.76
N VAL A 330 -16.14 -3.49 26.08
CA VAL A 330 -16.72 -4.47 25.17
C VAL A 330 -18.22 -4.54 25.44
N ASP A 331 -19.06 -4.14 24.49
CA ASP A 331 -20.52 -4.21 24.66
C ASP A 331 -21.05 -5.64 24.49
N ARG A 332 -22.31 -5.88 24.87
CA ARG A 332 -22.93 -7.22 24.84
C ARG A 332 -23.24 -7.77 23.44
N ASN A 333 -23.07 -6.95 22.42
CA ASN A 333 -23.05 -7.40 21.04
C ASN A 333 -21.59 -7.52 20.57
N GLY A 334 -20.61 -7.49 21.47
CA GLY A 334 -19.17 -7.47 21.28
C GLY A 334 -18.56 -6.21 20.65
N GLY A 335 -19.25 -5.07 20.51
CA GLY A 335 -18.61 -3.84 19.98
C GLY A 335 -17.58 -3.25 20.96
N ILE A 336 -16.38 -2.88 20.51
CA ILE A 336 -15.20 -2.72 21.38
C ILE A 336 -14.65 -1.29 21.32
N TYR A 337 -15.04 -0.44 22.26
CA TYR A 337 -14.63 0.97 22.29
C TYR A 337 -13.84 1.38 23.52
N MET A 338 -12.73 2.02 23.20
CA MET A 338 -12.15 3.13 23.95
C MET A 338 -13.01 4.39 23.83
N LYS A 339 -13.08 5.20 24.89
CA LYS A 339 -13.61 6.57 24.83
C LYS A 339 -12.79 7.50 25.71
N SER A 340 -12.44 8.68 25.20
CA SER A 340 -11.75 9.71 25.98
C SER A 340 -12.32 11.09 25.70
N ALA A 341 -12.30 11.96 26.72
CA ALA A 341 -12.53 13.39 26.54
C ALA A 341 -11.30 14.10 25.94
N ASP A 342 -10.14 13.44 25.97
CA ASP A 342 -8.89 13.92 25.39
C ASP A 342 -8.72 13.38 23.96
N ARG A 343 -8.55 14.33 23.03
CA ARG A 343 -8.33 14.04 21.61
C ARG A 343 -6.95 13.45 21.37
N GLN A 344 -5.90 13.99 21.98
CA GLN A 344 -4.54 13.46 21.83
C GLN A 344 -4.44 12.06 22.44
N ALA A 345 -5.12 11.80 23.56
CA ALA A 345 -5.16 10.45 24.12
C ALA A 345 -5.83 9.44 23.18
N ILE A 346 -6.95 9.81 22.55
CA ILE A 346 -7.59 8.92 21.58
C ILE A 346 -6.82 8.84 20.27
N GLU A 347 -6.21 9.93 19.78
CA GLU A 347 -5.39 9.98 18.56
C GLU A 347 -4.07 9.22 18.75
N ARG A 348 -3.52 9.22 19.97
CA ARG A 348 -2.43 8.34 20.37
C ARG A 348 -2.90 6.90 20.39
N PHE A 349 -3.97 6.58 21.10
CA PHE A 349 -4.53 5.22 21.13
C PHE A 349 -4.89 4.67 19.74
N ARG A 350 -5.36 5.55 18.87
CA ARG A 350 -5.59 5.38 17.44
C ARG A 350 -4.26 5.00 16.78
N ASP A 351 -3.26 5.87 16.75
CA ASP A 351 -2.00 5.58 16.06
C ASP A 351 -1.22 4.43 16.66
N VAL A 352 -1.27 4.27 17.98
CA VAL A 352 -0.75 3.13 18.71
C VAL A 352 -1.39 1.88 18.13
N ALA A 353 -2.72 1.78 18.16
CA ALA A 353 -3.38 0.64 17.58
C ALA A 353 -2.96 0.49 16.11
N ALA A 354 -2.94 1.55 15.31
CA ALA A 354 -2.54 1.51 13.89
C ALA A 354 -1.15 0.93 13.64
N ILE A 355 -0.20 1.28 14.51
CA ILE A 355 1.19 0.84 14.58
C ILE A 355 1.33 -0.63 14.92
N LEU A 356 0.65 -0.99 16.01
CA LEU A 356 0.62 -2.34 16.50
C LEU A 356 0.15 -3.24 15.34
N GLY A 357 -0.85 -2.73 14.63
CA GLY A 357 -0.92 -2.81 13.17
C GLY A 357 -2.29 -2.44 12.59
N ILE A 358 -3.13 -1.78 13.40
CA ILE A 358 -4.58 -1.85 13.46
C ILE A 358 -5.25 -0.47 13.75
N GLY A 359 -5.84 0.25 12.79
CA GLY A 359 -6.57 1.53 13.05
C GLY A 359 -7.90 1.61 12.27
N VAL A 360 -9.06 2.24 12.55
CA VAL A 360 -10.37 2.02 11.81
C VAL A 360 -11.03 3.25 11.20
N TYR A 361 -11.81 2.95 10.16
CA TYR A 361 -13.08 3.59 9.85
C TYR A 361 -12.87 5.13 9.87
N ASP A 362 -13.68 5.90 10.58
CA ASP A 362 -13.83 7.32 10.38
C ASP A 362 -13.64 8.25 11.61
N ILE A 363 -13.32 7.82 12.83
CA ILE A 363 -13.30 8.48 14.18
C ILE A 363 -14.22 9.71 14.46
N ARG A 364 -14.86 9.71 15.63
CA ARG A 364 -15.93 10.63 16.05
C ARG A 364 -15.49 11.74 16.98
N GLU A 365 -16.40 12.70 16.96
CA GLU A 365 -16.80 13.52 18.10
C GLU A 365 -18.28 13.19 18.43
N GLU A 366 -18.59 12.77 19.66
CA GLU A 366 -19.95 12.74 20.22
C GLU A 366 -20.09 13.82 21.29
N THR A 367 -20.82 14.90 20.99
CA THR A 367 -21.24 15.86 22.01
C THR A 367 -22.29 15.22 22.92
N ARG A 368 -22.05 15.21 24.23
CA ARG A 368 -22.97 14.69 25.26
C ARG A 368 -23.11 15.68 26.41
N GLU A 369 -24.35 15.90 26.82
CA GLU A 369 -24.69 16.63 28.05
C GLU A 369 -24.31 15.79 29.28
N SER A 370 -23.48 16.35 30.17
CA SER A 370 -23.00 15.64 31.36
C SER A 370 -24.11 15.43 32.40
N ASN A 371 -24.26 14.18 32.84
CA ASN A 371 -25.19 13.79 33.90
C ASN A 371 -24.80 14.28 35.32
N LEU A 372 -23.62 14.89 35.47
CA LEU A 372 -23.13 15.47 36.73
C LEU A 372 -23.13 17.00 36.74
N THR A 373 -23.00 17.65 35.56
CA THR A 373 -22.83 19.12 35.44
C THR A 373 -23.87 19.82 34.56
N GLY A 374 -24.52 19.11 33.63
CA GLY A 374 -25.49 19.72 32.69
C GLY A 374 -24.87 20.58 31.59
N GLU A 375 -23.58 20.37 31.30
CA GLU A 375 -22.87 21.04 30.20
C GLU A 375 -22.54 20.06 29.07
N ASP A 376 -22.48 20.56 27.83
CA ASP A 376 -22.11 19.78 26.64
C ASP A 376 -20.59 19.55 26.60
N HIS A 377 -20.17 18.29 26.60
CA HIS A 377 -18.77 17.89 26.42
C HIS A 377 -18.62 17.01 25.19
N THR A 378 -17.57 17.23 24.41
CA THR A 378 -17.20 16.35 23.29
C THR A 378 -16.43 15.15 23.82
N MET A 379 -17.01 13.96 23.65
CA MET A 379 -16.28 12.69 23.79
C MET A 379 -15.75 12.27 22.44
N TYR A 380 -14.46 12.01 22.35
CA TYR A 380 -13.89 11.24 21.27
C TYR A 380 -14.05 9.75 21.62
N SER A 381 -14.24 8.91 20.62
CA SER A 381 -14.13 7.47 20.82
C SER A 381 -12.94 6.95 20.06
N VAL A 382 -12.58 5.70 20.35
CA VAL A 382 -12.07 4.78 19.35
C VAL A 382 -12.75 3.43 19.56
N ASN A 383 -13.49 2.87 18.58
CA ASN A 383 -13.66 1.42 18.55
C ASN A 383 -12.38 0.85 17.97
N LEU A 384 -11.77 -0.02 18.76
CA LEU A 384 -11.09 -1.15 18.18
C LEU A 384 -12.17 -2.11 17.61
N VAL A 385 -11.79 -3.30 17.23
CA VAL A 385 -12.64 -4.42 16.85
C VAL A 385 -12.79 -5.34 18.06
N PRO A 386 -13.63 -6.37 18.00
CA PRO A 386 -13.25 -7.72 18.34
C PRO A 386 -11.98 -8.03 17.61
N GLU A 387 -12.06 -8.46 16.35
CA GLU A 387 -11.38 -9.68 15.91
C GLU A 387 -9.86 -9.77 16.09
N THR A 388 -9.19 -8.69 16.49
CA THR A 388 -7.80 -8.32 16.21
C THR A 388 -6.70 -9.41 16.33
N ILE A 389 -6.65 -10.43 17.22
CA ILE A 389 -7.27 -10.74 18.52
C ILE A 389 -7.75 -12.33 18.39
N ASP A 390 -8.16 -13.53 18.99
CA ASP A 390 -8.83 -14.45 20.06
C ASP A 390 -8.73 -14.49 21.67
N GLU A 391 -7.59 -14.55 22.39
CA GLU A 391 -7.56 -14.55 23.89
C GLU A 391 -7.42 -13.19 24.67
N SER A 392 -6.41 -12.33 24.41
CA SER A 392 -5.53 -11.80 25.48
C SER A 392 -5.35 -10.28 25.70
N PHE A 393 -5.68 -9.37 24.77
CA PHE A 393 -5.64 -7.88 25.03
C PHE A 393 -6.64 -7.44 26.10
N PHE A 394 -7.67 -8.26 26.28
CA PHE A 394 -8.65 -8.06 27.32
C PHE A 394 -8.13 -8.61 28.63
N LEU A 395 -7.32 -7.80 29.30
CA LEU A 395 -6.78 -8.11 30.63
C LEU A 395 -7.88 -8.42 31.68
N ILE A 396 -9.11 -7.98 31.42
CA ILE A 396 -10.33 -8.21 32.20
C ILE A 396 -11.18 -9.34 31.56
N SER A 397 -11.62 -10.34 32.33
CA SER A 397 -12.42 -11.47 31.80
C SER A 397 -13.79 -11.02 31.31
N ALA A 398 -14.43 -10.03 31.93
CA ALA A 398 -15.69 -9.47 31.42
C ALA A 398 -15.54 -8.84 30.02
N HIS A 399 -14.34 -8.37 29.66
CA HIS A 399 -14.03 -7.98 28.29
C HIS A 399 -13.86 -9.21 27.39
N ARG A 400 -13.14 -10.27 27.83
CA ARG A 400 -13.02 -11.56 27.11
C ARG A 400 -14.35 -12.31 26.89
N GLU A 401 -15.32 -12.19 27.81
CA GLU A 401 -16.61 -12.90 27.75
C GLU A 401 -17.64 -12.25 26.82
N ASN A 402 -17.66 -10.91 26.75
CA ASN A 402 -18.49 -10.16 25.81
C ASN A 402 -17.80 -10.00 24.45
N PHE A 403 -16.49 -10.21 24.43
CA PHE A 403 -15.72 -10.32 23.22
C PHE A 403 -16.14 -11.63 22.53
N ASP A 404 -16.86 -11.47 21.42
CA ASP A 404 -17.14 -12.55 20.51
C ASP A 404 -16.13 -12.44 19.37
N PRO A 405 -15.35 -13.50 19.10
CA PRO A 405 -14.56 -13.57 17.90
C PRO A 405 -15.44 -13.29 16.70
N ASP A 406 -16.46 -14.12 16.49
CA ASP A 406 -17.23 -14.19 15.25
C ASP A 406 -18.33 -13.11 15.11
N LYS A 407 -18.17 -12.01 15.86
CA LYS A 407 -19.07 -10.89 16.15
C LYS A 407 -19.52 -9.97 14.99
N TYR A 408 -19.42 -10.48 13.81
CA TYR A 408 -20.23 -10.18 12.65
C TYR A 408 -19.55 -9.05 11.63
N LYS A 409 -19.31 -8.89 10.19
CA LYS A 409 -19.86 -8.73 8.64
C LYS A 409 -20.87 -7.51 8.03
N ARG A 410 -20.93 -6.19 7.46
CA ARG A 410 -20.43 -4.68 7.30
C ARG A 410 -19.99 -3.88 5.97
N HIS A 411 -18.70 -3.81 5.53
CA HIS A 411 -18.07 -3.13 4.32
C HIS A 411 -18.02 -1.56 4.24
N TRP A 412 -17.01 -0.93 3.55
CA TRP A 412 -16.85 0.55 3.34
C TRP A 412 -17.06 1.12 1.91
N ASN A 413 -17.55 2.36 1.74
CA ASN A 413 -18.77 2.66 0.97
C ASN A 413 -18.83 3.82 -0.12
N VAL A 414 -18.58 3.70 -1.44
CA VAL A 414 -18.68 4.82 -2.51
C VAL A 414 -20.12 5.38 -2.47
N VAL A 415 -20.39 6.57 -3.05
CA VAL A 415 -21.60 7.46 -3.08
C VAL A 415 -21.78 8.43 -4.28
N SER A 416 -21.98 9.74 -4.06
CA SER A 416 -22.71 10.98 -5.00
C SER A 416 -21.32 11.50 -5.99
N VAL A 417 -21.27 11.36 -7.33
CA VAL A 417 -20.07 11.12 -8.18
C VAL A 417 -19.83 12.19 -9.28
N GLU A 418 -18.59 12.72 -9.52
CA GLU A 418 -18.36 14.15 -9.90
C GLU A 418 -17.02 14.57 -10.72
N GLU A 419 -16.92 15.74 -11.42
CA GLU A 419 -15.75 16.18 -12.31
C GLU A 419 -15.42 17.74 -12.60
N THR A 420 -14.24 18.41 -12.38
CA THR A 420 -13.84 19.90 -12.53
C THR A 420 -12.48 20.16 -13.33
N ASP A 421 -11.51 21.02 -12.93
CA ASP A 421 -11.06 22.31 -13.53
C ASP A 421 -9.55 22.56 -13.72
N ARG A 422 -8.67 22.04 -12.85
CA ARG A 422 -7.37 22.67 -12.46
C ARG A 422 -6.36 22.95 -13.61
N VAL A 423 -5.36 23.78 -13.26
CA VAL A 423 -4.32 24.45 -14.08
C VAL A 423 -3.09 24.86 -13.20
N GLU A 424 -2.69 24.04 -12.22
CA GLU A 424 -1.44 24.06 -11.44
C GLU A 424 -1.07 22.68 -10.84
N GLU A 425 0.12 22.19 -11.18
CA GLU A 425 0.99 21.39 -10.32
C GLU A 425 0.58 19.92 -9.85
N VAL A 426 1.35 18.83 -10.18
CA VAL A 426 1.24 17.41 -9.66
C VAL A 426 2.52 16.84 -8.78
N TYR A 427 2.88 16.07 -7.60
CA TYR A 427 2.69 14.83 -6.57
C TYR A 427 2.87 13.16 -6.75
N CYS A 428 4.00 12.37 -6.95
CA CYS A 428 4.43 10.91 -7.10
C CYS A 428 5.64 10.28 -6.24
N ALA A 429 5.96 8.97 -6.27
CA ALA A 429 7.06 8.28 -5.51
C ALA A 429 7.31 6.80 -5.85
N THR A 430 7.99 6.56 -6.94
CA THR A 430 8.31 5.24 -7.50
C THR A 430 8.66 4.14 -6.48
N VAL A 431 7.72 3.22 -6.27
CA VAL A 431 7.84 2.11 -5.32
C VAL A 431 8.67 0.94 -5.88
N PRO A 432 9.73 0.50 -5.17
CA PRO A 432 10.48 -0.69 -5.52
C PRO A 432 9.72 -2.01 -5.59
N ASP A 433 10.15 -2.83 -6.55
CA ASP A 433 9.88 -4.27 -6.76
C ASP A 433 8.42 -4.67 -6.94
N SER A 434 7.53 -3.71 -6.75
CA SER A 434 6.12 -3.94 -6.59
C SER A 434 5.30 -2.76 -7.05
N ASN A 435 5.90 -1.57 -7.25
CA ASN A 435 5.24 -0.33 -7.63
C ASN A 435 3.93 0.02 -6.84
N ASN A 436 3.77 -0.48 -5.60
CA ASN A 436 2.50 -0.56 -4.89
C ASN A 436 2.57 -0.40 -3.37
N PHE A 437 1.46 0.06 -2.79
CA PHE A 437 1.38 0.53 -1.41
C PHE A 437 0.36 -0.23 -0.53
N THR A 438 0.53 -0.12 0.79
CA THR A 438 -0.45 0.20 1.83
C THR A 438 -0.29 1.71 2.07
N LEU A 439 -1.30 2.32 2.63
CA LEU A 439 -1.48 3.75 2.84
C LEU A 439 -2.08 3.92 4.22
N ALA A 440 -2.57 5.09 4.57
CA ALA A 440 -2.70 5.35 5.97
C ALA A 440 -3.82 4.62 6.70
N GLY A 441 -5.05 5.14 6.63
CA GLY A 441 -6.13 4.54 7.35
C GLY A 441 -6.63 3.39 6.54
N ASN A 442 -6.10 2.18 6.71
CA ASN A 442 -5.44 1.43 5.67
C ASN A 442 -6.34 0.53 4.74
N ILE A 443 -6.01 0.33 3.44
CA ILE A 443 -6.72 -0.18 2.25
C ILE A 443 -5.90 -0.87 1.12
N LEU A 444 -4.58 -0.71 0.99
CA LEU A 444 -3.74 -1.06 -0.18
C LEU A 444 -3.75 -0.15 -1.43
N THR A 445 -2.96 -0.46 -2.49
CA THR A 445 -2.92 0.20 -3.86
C THR A 445 -1.69 -0.17 -4.74
N HIS A 446 -1.63 0.20 -6.05
CA HIS A 446 -0.49 0.13 -7.01
C HIS A 446 -0.53 1.22 -8.10
N ASN A 447 0.55 1.43 -8.88
CA ASN A 447 0.43 1.65 -10.35
C ASN A 447 1.09 0.57 -11.16
N CYS A 448 0.31 -0.10 -11.99
CA CYS A 448 0.80 -1.15 -12.84
C CYS A 448 0.10 -1.18 -14.18
N ALA A 449 0.38 -2.22 -14.94
CA ALA A 449 -0.49 -2.71 -15.97
C ALA A 449 -0.49 -4.23 -16.02
N PHE A 450 -1.31 -4.77 -16.92
CA PHE A 450 -0.94 -5.97 -17.62
C PHE A 450 -1.01 -5.83 -19.13
N THR A 451 -0.11 -6.53 -19.82
CA THR A 451 -0.13 -6.69 -21.27
C THR A 451 -0.18 -8.16 -21.62
N SER A 452 -1.10 -8.53 -22.50
CA SER A 452 -0.97 -9.83 -23.17
C SER A 452 0.16 -9.76 -24.20
N THR A 453 0.87 -10.85 -24.43
CA THR A 453 1.83 -10.98 -25.53
C THR A 453 1.19 -11.55 -26.80
N LYS A 454 -0.13 -11.79 -26.80
CA LYS A 454 -0.91 -12.15 -28.00
C LYS A 454 -0.70 -11.18 -29.17
N ASP A 455 -0.32 -9.92 -28.89
CA ASP A 455 0.03 -8.90 -29.90
C ASP A 455 1.16 -9.36 -30.84
N ILE A 456 2.03 -10.29 -30.42
CA ILE A 456 3.06 -10.93 -31.28
C ILE A 456 2.42 -11.60 -32.51
N ALA A 457 1.17 -12.08 -32.42
CA ALA A 457 0.43 -12.63 -33.55
C ALA A 457 -0.09 -11.55 -34.53
N SER A 458 -0.21 -10.31 -34.09
CA SER A 458 -0.80 -9.19 -34.84
C SER A 458 0.14 -8.58 -35.89
N ASP A 459 -0.29 -7.51 -36.56
CA ASP A 459 0.54 -6.73 -37.48
C ASP A 459 1.54 -5.80 -36.75
N ASP A 460 1.43 -5.68 -35.41
CA ASP A 460 2.31 -4.93 -34.51
C ASP A 460 2.91 -5.89 -33.46
N PRO A 461 3.92 -6.69 -33.85
CA PRO A 461 4.44 -7.76 -32.99
C PRO A 461 5.36 -7.27 -31.86
N SER A 462 5.68 -5.96 -31.81
CA SER A 462 6.48 -5.37 -30.72
C SER A 462 5.63 -4.75 -29.61
N LYS A 463 4.32 -4.56 -29.83
CA LYS A 463 3.43 -3.74 -28.99
C LYS A 463 3.46 -4.04 -27.49
N SER A 464 3.50 -5.31 -27.10
CA SER A 464 3.56 -5.71 -25.68
C SER A 464 4.88 -5.31 -25.03
N PHE A 465 5.99 -5.42 -25.76
CA PHE A 465 7.33 -5.03 -25.29
C PHE A 465 7.47 -3.51 -25.21
N ARG A 466 6.99 -2.78 -26.23
CA ARG A 466 6.94 -1.31 -26.22
C ARG A 466 6.10 -0.80 -25.06
N TYR A 467 4.91 -1.36 -24.86
CA TYR A 467 4.03 -1.02 -23.74
C TYR A 467 4.69 -1.28 -22.39
N LEU A 468 5.36 -2.43 -22.20
CA LEU A 468 6.07 -2.72 -20.96
C LEU A 468 7.19 -1.70 -20.71
N MET A 469 8.05 -1.45 -21.70
CA MET A 469 9.14 -0.48 -21.56
C MET A 469 8.65 0.92 -21.21
N ASP A 470 7.60 1.37 -21.90
CA ASP A 470 7.05 2.71 -21.76
C ASP A 470 6.38 2.92 -20.40
N MET A 471 5.57 1.95 -19.95
CA MET A 471 4.96 1.95 -18.63
C MET A 471 6.03 1.81 -17.52
N SER A 472 6.97 0.88 -17.62
CA SER A 472 8.08 0.76 -16.67
C SER A 472 8.89 2.05 -16.56
N MET A 473 9.10 2.79 -17.65
CA MET A 473 9.75 4.10 -17.62
C MET A 473 8.94 5.20 -16.92
N LEU A 474 7.63 5.04 -16.80
CA LEU A 474 6.74 5.91 -16.03
C LEU A 474 6.63 5.51 -14.54
N GLY A 475 7.32 4.45 -14.11
CA GLY A 475 7.21 3.92 -12.74
C GLY A 475 5.95 3.07 -12.53
N VAL A 476 5.47 2.47 -13.62
CA VAL A 476 4.34 1.55 -13.66
C VAL A 476 4.92 0.14 -13.77
N GLY A 477 4.64 -0.75 -12.82
CA GLY A 477 5.02 -2.15 -13.01
C GLY A 477 4.21 -2.76 -14.18
N VAL A 478 4.53 -3.96 -14.65
CA VAL A 478 3.73 -4.60 -15.70
C VAL A 478 3.71 -6.11 -15.55
N GLY A 479 2.52 -6.67 -15.36
CA GLY A 479 2.29 -8.10 -15.55
C GLY A 479 2.20 -8.44 -17.04
N PHE A 480 2.67 -9.62 -17.44
CA PHE A 480 2.54 -10.06 -18.82
C PHE A 480 2.33 -11.56 -18.92
N ASP A 481 1.56 -11.99 -19.93
CA ASP A 481 1.43 -13.41 -20.25
C ASP A 481 2.42 -13.86 -21.34
N THR A 482 2.51 -15.16 -21.56
CA THR A 482 3.25 -15.76 -22.67
C THR A 482 2.34 -16.23 -23.82
N LYS A 483 1.13 -15.66 -24.01
CA LYS A 483 0.17 -16.09 -25.06
C LYS A 483 0.68 -15.82 -26.49
N GLY A 484 1.71 -14.99 -26.66
CA GLY A 484 2.39 -14.81 -27.94
C GLY A 484 3.35 -15.93 -28.35
N VAL A 485 3.70 -16.84 -27.44
CA VAL A 485 4.60 -17.98 -27.70
C VAL A 485 4.03 -18.88 -28.80
N GLY A 486 4.88 -19.33 -29.71
CA GLY A 486 4.49 -20.18 -30.84
C GLY A 486 3.75 -19.46 -31.97
N THR A 487 3.25 -18.24 -31.78
CA THR A 487 2.32 -17.58 -32.73
C THR A 487 2.98 -17.07 -34.02
N ARG A 488 4.25 -16.65 -33.97
CA ARG A 488 5.04 -16.23 -35.13
C ARG A 488 6.44 -16.83 -35.12
N ARG A 489 7.00 -16.94 -36.32
CA ARG A 489 8.39 -17.36 -36.58
C ARG A 489 9.30 -16.14 -36.60
N VAL A 490 10.42 -16.18 -35.89
CA VAL A 490 11.49 -15.19 -36.01
C VAL A 490 12.22 -15.46 -37.33
N GLN A 491 12.16 -14.52 -38.28
CA GLN A 491 12.78 -14.70 -39.59
C GLN A 491 14.28 -14.37 -39.59
N GLY A 492 14.74 -13.67 -38.55
CA GLY A 492 16.09 -13.10 -38.49
C GLY A 492 16.15 -11.71 -39.12
N ILE A 493 17.36 -11.25 -39.37
CA ILE A 493 17.66 -9.93 -39.97
C ILE A 493 18.19 -10.13 -41.40
N GLY A 494 17.78 -9.28 -42.34
CA GLY A 494 18.29 -9.28 -43.71
C GLY A 494 19.57 -8.46 -43.91
N ASP A 495 20.30 -8.73 -45.00
CA ASP A 495 21.64 -8.18 -45.29
C ASP A 495 21.74 -6.64 -45.43
N ALA A 496 20.61 -5.93 -45.51
CA ALA A 496 20.59 -4.49 -45.68
C ALA A 496 20.70 -3.77 -44.32
N THR A 497 21.62 -2.81 -44.19
CA THR A 497 21.77 -2.00 -42.96
C THR A 497 21.14 -0.61 -43.13
N VAL A 498 20.40 -0.17 -42.12
CA VAL A 498 19.78 1.18 -42.01
C VAL A 498 20.32 1.87 -40.76
N GLN A 499 20.65 3.16 -40.87
CA GLN A 499 21.06 4.00 -39.74
C GLN A 499 19.81 4.61 -39.08
N HIS A 500 19.74 4.59 -37.75
CA HIS A 500 18.68 5.22 -36.96
C HIS A 500 19.28 5.97 -35.77
N THR A 501 19.09 7.29 -35.71
CA THR A 501 19.46 8.10 -34.54
C THR A 501 18.33 8.08 -33.52
N VAL A 502 18.63 7.64 -32.30
CA VAL A 502 17.64 7.54 -31.20
C VAL A 502 17.51 8.90 -30.51
N PRO A 503 16.33 9.53 -30.50
CA PRO A 503 16.14 10.86 -29.89
C PRO A 503 16.09 10.78 -28.36
N ASP A 504 16.52 11.84 -27.69
CA ASP A 504 16.62 11.98 -26.23
C ASP A 504 15.26 12.10 -25.51
N SER A 505 14.48 11.01 -25.54
CA SER A 505 13.11 10.90 -25.04
C SER A 505 12.77 9.45 -24.66
N ARG A 506 11.80 9.25 -23.76
CA ARG A 506 11.24 7.92 -23.43
C ARG A 506 10.70 7.27 -24.71
N GLU A 507 9.94 8.02 -25.47
CA GLU A 507 9.35 7.62 -26.75
C GLU A 507 10.40 7.14 -27.75
N GLY A 508 11.58 7.78 -27.80
CA GLY A 508 12.70 7.37 -28.64
C GLY A 508 13.29 6.01 -28.26
N TRP A 509 13.46 5.74 -26.95
CA TRP A 509 13.97 4.46 -26.46
C TRP A 509 12.95 3.32 -26.66
N VAL A 510 11.66 3.62 -26.47
CA VAL A 510 10.55 2.68 -26.69
C VAL A 510 10.45 2.31 -28.18
N GLU A 511 10.50 3.30 -29.06
CA GLU A 511 10.40 3.05 -30.50
C GLU A 511 11.65 2.34 -31.07
N SER A 512 12.85 2.60 -30.54
CA SER A 512 14.06 1.91 -30.99
C SER A 512 14.03 0.41 -30.71
N ILE A 513 13.50 -0.04 -29.55
CA ILE A 513 13.30 -1.47 -29.31
C ILE A 513 12.21 -2.07 -30.19
N GLY A 514 11.17 -1.29 -30.52
CA GLY A 514 10.06 -1.72 -31.37
C GLY A 514 10.54 -2.12 -32.76
N GLN A 515 11.24 -1.19 -33.42
CA GLN A 515 11.82 -1.40 -34.75
C GLN A 515 12.83 -2.56 -34.78
N LEU A 516 13.59 -2.76 -33.70
CA LEU A 516 14.51 -3.89 -33.59
C LEU A 516 13.76 -5.24 -33.55
N ILE A 517 12.74 -5.36 -32.69
CA ILE A 517 11.94 -6.58 -32.53
C ILE A 517 11.15 -6.87 -33.82
N GLU A 518 10.52 -5.86 -34.41
CA GLU A 518 9.77 -5.96 -35.66
C GLU A 518 10.63 -6.46 -36.82
N ASN A 519 11.85 -5.93 -36.99
CA ASN A 519 12.73 -6.37 -38.07
C ASN A 519 13.14 -7.85 -37.92
N PHE A 520 13.46 -8.32 -36.70
CA PHE A 520 13.76 -9.74 -36.44
C PHE A 520 12.56 -10.68 -36.71
N ILE A 521 11.33 -10.22 -36.42
CA ILE A 521 10.11 -11.01 -36.64
C ILE A 521 9.67 -10.99 -38.11
N THR A 522 9.94 -9.91 -38.85
CA THR A 522 9.48 -9.74 -40.24
C THR A 522 10.53 -10.06 -41.30
N GLY A 523 11.81 -10.19 -40.96
CA GLY A 523 12.92 -10.31 -41.92
C GLY A 523 13.39 -8.95 -42.47
N GLY A 524 13.22 -7.90 -41.66
CA GLY A 524 13.60 -6.52 -41.98
C GLY A 524 15.12 -6.27 -41.95
N PRO A 525 15.54 -5.02 -42.23
CA PRO A 525 16.95 -4.65 -42.29
C PRO A 525 17.62 -4.65 -40.90
N GLN A 526 18.94 -4.81 -40.88
CA GLN A 526 19.75 -4.54 -39.70
C GLN A 526 19.68 -3.05 -39.36
N ILE A 527 19.40 -2.72 -38.11
CA ILE A 527 19.46 -1.33 -37.63
C ILE A 527 20.83 -1.09 -36.98
N ASP A 528 21.53 -0.06 -37.44
CA ASP A 528 22.66 0.52 -36.74
C ASP A 528 22.17 1.76 -35.99
N PHE A 529 22.29 1.74 -34.66
CA PHE A 529 21.72 2.76 -33.79
C PHE A 529 22.78 3.80 -33.45
N ASP A 530 22.52 5.05 -33.82
CA ASP A 530 23.26 6.19 -33.30
C ASP A 530 22.58 6.68 -32.01
N TYR A 531 23.39 6.82 -30.96
CA TYR A 531 22.98 7.25 -29.62
C TYR A 531 23.46 8.69 -29.31
N SER A 532 23.97 9.41 -30.30
CA SER A 532 24.67 10.70 -30.12
C SER A 532 23.80 11.83 -29.57
N GLU A 533 22.48 11.76 -29.72
CA GLU A 533 21.54 12.75 -29.18
C GLU A 533 21.18 12.52 -27.71
N ILE A 534 21.29 11.29 -27.20
CA ILE A 534 20.89 10.93 -25.82
C ILE A 534 21.80 11.60 -24.80
N ARG A 535 21.20 12.28 -23.81
CA ARG A 535 21.94 13.07 -22.82
C ARG A 535 22.91 12.21 -21.98
N PRO A 536 24.10 12.74 -21.62
CA PRO A 536 25.12 11.99 -20.90
C PRO A 536 24.73 11.69 -19.45
N ARG A 537 25.49 10.76 -18.83
CA ARG A 537 25.31 10.41 -17.42
C ARG A 537 25.49 11.64 -16.53
N GLY A 538 24.57 11.83 -15.59
CA GLY A 538 24.61 12.95 -14.63
C GLY A 538 23.74 14.15 -15.00
N GLU A 539 23.21 14.26 -16.21
CA GLU A 539 22.34 15.40 -16.58
C GLU A 539 20.90 15.24 -16.05
N PRO A 540 20.23 16.31 -15.57
CA PRO A 540 18.90 16.20 -14.99
C PRO A 540 17.81 15.65 -15.94
N ILE A 541 16.98 14.74 -15.42
CA ILE A 541 15.78 14.24 -16.12
C ILE A 541 14.62 15.21 -15.87
N LYS A 542 14.44 16.20 -16.75
CA LYS A 542 13.30 17.13 -16.70
C LYS A 542 11.97 16.38 -16.63
N GLY A 543 11.13 16.72 -15.66
CA GLY A 543 9.79 16.15 -15.47
C GLY A 543 9.72 14.82 -14.72
N PHE A 544 10.81 14.03 -14.69
CA PHE A 544 10.84 12.76 -13.92
C PHE A 544 11.85 12.72 -12.78
N GLY A 545 12.91 13.54 -12.78
CA GLY A 545 13.81 13.74 -11.65
C GLY A 545 14.95 12.75 -11.48
N GLY A 546 15.94 13.15 -10.68
CA GLY A 546 17.25 12.54 -10.67
C GLY A 546 18.02 12.78 -11.98
N THR A 547 19.14 12.07 -12.14
CA THR A 547 20.12 12.30 -13.21
C THR A 547 20.17 11.14 -14.21
N ALA A 548 20.28 11.44 -15.50
CA ALA A 548 20.31 10.45 -16.56
C ALA A 548 21.45 9.43 -16.39
N SER A 549 21.22 8.20 -16.86
CA SER A 549 22.19 7.11 -16.88
C SER A 549 23.28 7.23 -17.95
N GLY A 550 23.06 8.11 -18.95
CA GLY A 550 23.66 7.99 -20.27
C GLY A 550 23.02 6.87 -21.11
N PRO A 551 23.40 6.71 -22.39
CA PRO A 551 22.80 5.76 -23.33
C PRO A 551 23.19 4.28 -23.13
N ASP A 552 24.13 3.98 -22.24
CA ASP A 552 24.71 2.64 -22.13
C ASP A 552 23.75 1.51 -21.69
N PRO A 553 22.71 1.76 -20.84
CA PRO A 553 21.65 0.78 -20.60
C PRO A 553 20.87 0.40 -21.86
N LEU A 554 20.54 1.37 -22.73
CA LEU A 554 19.84 1.10 -23.99
C LEU A 554 20.71 0.31 -24.97
N LYS A 555 22.01 0.63 -25.05
CA LYS A 555 22.99 -0.15 -25.85
C LYS A 555 23.04 -1.60 -25.38
N ARG A 556 23.01 -1.85 -24.06
CA ARG A 556 22.96 -3.21 -23.50
C ARG A 556 21.69 -3.93 -23.93
N LEU A 557 20.53 -3.30 -23.76
CA LEU A 557 19.23 -3.85 -24.14
C LEU A 557 19.16 -4.22 -25.62
N HIS A 558 19.57 -3.32 -26.52
CA HIS A 558 19.59 -3.60 -27.96
C HIS A 558 20.48 -4.80 -28.31
N ASN A 559 21.58 -5.02 -27.60
CA ASN A 559 22.43 -6.21 -27.81
C ASN A 559 21.79 -7.48 -27.23
N GLN A 560 21.23 -7.43 -26.02
CA GLN A 560 20.54 -8.58 -25.39
C GLN A 560 19.34 -9.04 -26.25
N ILE A 561 18.54 -8.11 -26.78
CA ILE A 561 17.44 -8.41 -27.72
C ILE A 561 17.96 -9.04 -29.01
N ARG A 562 19.06 -8.52 -29.60
CA ARG A 562 19.69 -9.11 -30.79
C ARG A 562 20.13 -10.55 -30.53
N ASP A 563 20.79 -10.80 -29.40
CA ASP A 563 21.32 -12.13 -29.08
C ASP A 563 20.20 -13.15 -28.80
N GLY A 564 19.13 -12.73 -28.11
CA GLY A 564 17.95 -13.56 -27.86
C GLY A 564 17.20 -13.92 -29.14
N LEU A 565 16.86 -12.91 -29.96
CA LEU A 565 16.14 -13.13 -31.22
C LEU A 565 17.01 -13.85 -32.27
N SER A 566 18.34 -13.65 -32.27
CA SER A 566 19.24 -14.42 -33.15
C SER A 566 19.34 -15.89 -32.75
N ARG A 567 19.33 -16.20 -31.44
CA ARG A 567 19.27 -17.60 -30.94
C ARG A 567 17.96 -18.29 -31.32
N ASN A 568 16.87 -17.55 -31.44
CA ASN A 568 15.55 -18.06 -31.83
C ASN A 568 15.26 -17.90 -33.35
N ALA A 569 16.24 -17.47 -34.16
CA ALA A 569 16.04 -17.20 -35.59
C ALA A 569 15.85 -18.50 -36.38
N GLY A 570 14.76 -18.58 -37.14
CA GLY A 570 14.35 -19.78 -37.84
C GLY A 570 13.31 -20.63 -37.09
N ASP A 571 13.03 -20.33 -35.83
CA ASP A 571 12.03 -21.00 -35.00
C ASP A 571 10.88 -20.05 -34.60
N THR A 572 9.81 -20.62 -34.04
CA THR A 572 8.74 -19.82 -33.43
C THR A 572 9.20 -19.17 -32.14
N VAL A 573 8.71 -17.97 -31.82
CA VAL A 573 9.03 -17.25 -30.58
C VAL A 573 8.79 -18.18 -29.37
N SER A 574 9.85 -18.49 -28.61
CA SER A 574 9.83 -19.37 -27.43
C SER A 574 9.42 -18.64 -26.15
N THR A 575 9.09 -19.39 -25.10
CA THR A 575 8.72 -18.82 -23.80
C THR A 575 9.87 -18.00 -23.24
N ARG A 576 11.08 -18.57 -23.27
CA ARG A 576 12.27 -17.89 -22.83
C ARG A 576 12.53 -16.60 -23.60
N THR A 577 12.32 -16.58 -24.92
CA THR A 577 12.50 -15.35 -25.72
C THR A 577 11.56 -14.23 -25.27
N VAL A 578 10.30 -14.53 -24.96
CA VAL A 578 9.35 -13.53 -24.45
C VAL A 578 9.78 -13.02 -23.08
N VAL A 579 10.01 -13.92 -22.12
CA VAL A 579 10.30 -13.55 -20.72
C VAL A 579 11.67 -12.87 -20.58
N ASP A 580 12.70 -13.34 -21.30
CA ASP A 580 14.03 -12.72 -21.29
C ASP A 580 13.98 -11.28 -21.83
N ILE A 581 13.24 -11.00 -22.92
CA ILE A 581 13.14 -9.64 -23.46
C ILE A 581 12.40 -8.71 -22.48
N MET A 582 11.29 -9.15 -21.88
CA MET A 582 10.57 -8.35 -20.88
C MET A 582 11.46 -8.03 -19.67
N ASN A 583 12.09 -9.05 -19.07
CA ASN A 583 12.99 -8.86 -17.92
C ASN A 583 14.22 -8.00 -18.26
N GLN A 584 14.74 -8.06 -19.49
CA GLN A 584 15.84 -7.21 -19.96
C GLN A 584 15.41 -5.76 -20.17
N ILE A 585 14.18 -5.52 -20.64
CA ILE A 585 13.57 -4.19 -20.65
C ILE A 585 13.51 -3.66 -19.21
N GLY A 586 13.04 -4.47 -18.26
CA GLY A 586 13.08 -4.17 -16.83
C GLY A 586 14.48 -3.77 -16.35
N GLN A 587 15.48 -4.63 -16.58
CA GLN A 587 16.89 -4.38 -16.25
C GLN A 587 17.41 -3.05 -16.85
N CYS A 588 17.05 -2.77 -18.11
CA CYS A 588 17.44 -1.55 -18.82
C CYS A 588 16.81 -0.30 -18.19
N VAL A 589 15.51 -0.34 -17.88
CA VAL A 589 14.80 0.77 -17.22
C VAL A 589 15.42 1.08 -15.86
N ILE A 590 15.80 0.04 -15.10
CA ILE A 590 16.48 0.18 -13.81
C ILE A 590 17.86 0.83 -13.96
N ALA A 591 18.71 0.28 -14.84
CA ALA A 591 20.01 0.87 -15.14
C ALA A 591 19.91 2.27 -15.81
N GLY A 592 18.75 2.58 -16.38
CA GLY A 592 18.33 3.84 -17.02
C GLY A 592 17.97 4.99 -16.06
N ASN A 593 18.22 4.82 -14.75
CA ASN A 593 17.86 5.74 -13.66
C ASN A 593 16.36 5.80 -13.30
N VAL A 594 15.53 4.83 -13.72
CA VAL A 594 14.22 4.61 -13.10
C VAL A 594 14.40 3.64 -11.92
N ARG A 595 13.89 3.95 -10.72
CA ARG A 595 14.50 3.41 -9.48
C ARG A 595 14.19 1.94 -9.13
N ARG A 596 13.18 1.33 -9.76
CA ARG A 596 12.97 -0.13 -9.90
C ARG A 596 11.78 -0.39 -10.85
N THR A 597 11.88 -1.41 -11.73
CA THR A 597 10.72 -2.00 -12.43
C THR A 597 10.04 -3.02 -11.50
N ALA A 598 8.86 -3.52 -11.87
CA ALA A 598 8.20 -4.62 -11.19
C ALA A 598 7.40 -5.42 -12.21
N GLU A 599 7.62 -6.72 -12.32
CA GLU A 599 6.97 -7.57 -13.33
C GLU A 599 6.39 -8.86 -12.71
N ILE A 600 5.36 -9.40 -13.35
CA ILE A 600 5.00 -10.82 -13.20
C ILE A 600 4.91 -11.42 -14.59
N ALA A 601 5.45 -12.63 -14.76
CA ALA A 601 5.24 -13.41 -15.96
C ALA A 601 4.18 -14.47 -15.70
N PHE A 602 3.25 -14.67 -16.62
CA PHE A 602 2.29 -15.78 -16.59
C PHE A 602 2.46 -16.73 -17.77
N ALA A 603 2.47 -18.03 -17.49
CA ALA A 603 2.43 -19.06 -18.51
C ALA A 603 1.36 -20.13 -18.24
N ASP A 604 1.17 -20.99 -19.23
CA ASP A 604 0.42 -22.22 -19.10
C ASP A 604 1.06 -23.15 -18.04
N PRO A 605 0.27 -23.81 -17.17
CA PRO A 605 0.81 -24.69 -16.13
C PRO A 605 1.55 -25.92 -16.65
N SER A 606 1.40 -26.29 -17.94
CA SER A 606 2.18 -27.37 -18.58
C SER A 606 3.51 -26.90 -19.18
N ASN A 607 3.91 -25.64 -19.01
CA ASN A 607 5.09 -25.07 -19.65
C ASN A 607 6.36 -25.31 -18.81
N GLU A 608 6.98 -26.48 -18.99
CA GLU A 608 8.25 -26.84 -18.31
C GLU A 608 9.39 -25.85 -18.59
N GLU A 609 9.45 -25.23 -19.78
CA GLU A 609 10.42 -24.16 -20.10
C GLU A 609 10.22 -22.97 -19.15
N PHE A 610 8.97 -22.56 -18.91
CA PHE A 610 8.62 -21.50 -17.97
C PHE A 610 8.93 -21.84 -16.51
N LEU A 611 8.55 -23.04 -16.08
CA LEU A 611 8.71 -23.51 -14.70
C LEU A 611 10.19 -23.56 -14.28
N ASP A 612 11.08 -23.86 -15.21
CA ASP A 612 12.54 -23.88 -14.97
C ASP A 612 13.23 -22.52 -15.18
N LEU A 613 12.54 -21.43 -15.56
CA LEU A 613 13.19 -20.13 -15.84
C LEU A 613 13.88 -19.48 -14.63
N LYS A 614 13.41 -19.75 -13.40
CA LYS A 614 14.06 -19.29 -12.15
C LYS A 614 14.86 -20.41 -11.45
N ASP A 615 15.04 -21.55 -12.12
CA ASP A 615 16.09 -22.53 -11.79
C ASP A 615 17.42 -22.00 -12.35
N TYR A 616 18.18 -21.32 -11.49
CA TYR A 616 19.44 -20.70 -11.87
C TYR A 616 20.65 -21.65 -11.90
N ASP A 617 20.46 -22.93 -11.57
CA ASP A 617 21.47 -23.96 -11.85
C ASP A 617 21.34 -24.47 -13.28
N LYS A 618 20.11 -24.48 -13.84
CA LYS A 618 19.85 -24.70 -15.28
C LYS A 618 20.05 -23.45 -16.13
N ASN A 619 19.69 -22.27 -15.63
CA ASN A 619 19.72 -20.99 -16.36
C ASN A 619 20.58 -19.92 -15.65
N PRO A 620 21.89 -20.16 -15.41
CA PRO A 620 22.73 -19.28 -14.58
C PRO A 620 22.87 -17.85 -15.12
N GLU A 621 22.84 -17.66 -16.44
CA GLU A 621 22.85 -16.34 -17.08
C GLU A 621 21.61 -15.49 -16.75
N ARG A 622 20.50 -16.12 -16.35
CA ARG A 622 19.30 -15.39 -15.92
C ARG A 622 19.46 -14.75 -14.55
N LYS A 623 20.51 -15.05 -13.77
CA LYS A 623 20.82 -14.31 -12.53
C LYS A 623 21.04 -12.80 -12.77
N GLU A 624 21.40 -12.36 -13.98
CA GLU A 624 21.64 -10.94 -14.28
C GLU A 624 20.36 -10.10 -14.45
N TYR A 625 19.23 -10.71 -14.87
CA TYR A 625 17.97 -10.00 -15.22
C TYR A 625 16.67 -10.73 -14.81
N GLY A 626 16.67 -12.04 -14.62
CA GLY A 626 15.49 -12.87 -14.32
C GLY A 626 14.88 -12.66 -12.92
N TRP A 627 15.48 -11.78 -12.11
CA TRP A 627 14.92 -11.24 -10.88
C TRP A 627 13.88 -10.13 -11.13
N ALA A 628 13.79 -9.58 -12.35
CA ALA A 628 12.85 -8.51 -12.68
C ALA A 628 11.38 -8.92 -12.58
N SER A 629 11.07 -10.22 -12.75
CA SER A 629 9.72 -10.77 -12.59
C SER A 629 9.61 -11.86 -11.53
N ASN A 630 8.49 -11.87 -10.81
CA ASN A 630 7.95 -13.09 -10.20
C ASN A 630 7.28 -13.94 -11.30
N ASN A 631 7.29 -15.26 -11.19
CA ASN A 631 6.77 -16.15 -12.23
C ASN A 631 5.55 -16.90 -11.70
N SER A 632 4.43 -16.86 -12.41
CA SER A 632 3.20 -17.56 -12.01
C SER A 632 2.60 -18.40 -13.14
N ILE A 633 1.89 -19.45 -12.79
CA ILE A 633 1.17 -20.29 -13.75
C ILE A 633 -0.33 -20.02 -13.72
N PHE A 634 -0.96 -20.04 -14.89
CA PHE A 634 -2.42 -20.00 -15.01
C PHE A 634 -3.06 -21.35 -14.64
N ALA A 635 -3.00 -21.67 -13.35
CA ALA A 635 -3.48 -22.93 -12.79
C ALA A 635 -4.92 -23.27 -13.21
N GLU A 636 -5.16 -24.50 -13.63
CA GLU A 636 -6.51 -24.99 -13.94
C GLU A 636 -7.21 -25.55 -12.69
N VAL A 637 -8.53 -25.36 -12.59
CA VAL A 637 -9.30 -25.94 -11.48
C VAL A 637 -9.47 -27.45 -11.71
N GLY A 638 -8.87 -28.25 -10.85
CA GLY A 638 -8.82 -29.71 -10.93
C GLY A 638 -7.51 -30.30 -11.48
N GLN A 639 -6.48 -29.49 -11.73
CA GLN A 639 -5.16 -29.99 -12.12
C GLN A 639 -4.43 -30.71 -10.96
N GLY A 640 -3.39 -31.48 -11.28
CA GLY A 640 -2.45 -32.00 -10.28
C GLY A 640 -1.38 -30.96 -9.94
N TYR A 641 -1.17 -30.68 -8.65
CA TYR A 641 -0.30 -29.57 -8.20
C TYR A 641 1.11 -29.98 -7.78
N PHE A 642 1.42 -31.29 -7.63
CA PHE A 642 2.70 -31.73 -7.08
C PHE A 642 3.93 -31.22 -7.87
N ALA A 643 3.92 -31.34 -9.20
CA ALA A 643 5.07 -30.98 -10.04
C ALA A 643 5.47 -29.48 -10.02
N PRO A 644 4.53 -28.51 -10.05
CA PRO A 644 4.86 -27.11 -9.75
C PRO A 644 5.15 -26.89 -8.25
N ALA A 645 4.48 -27.60 -7.33
CA ALA A 645 4.72 -27.45 -5.89
C ALA A 645 6.12 -27.88 -5.44
N SER A 646 6.76 -28.87 -6.09
CA SER A 646 8.17 -29.24 -5.84
C SER A 646 9.13 -28.09 -6.11
N ARG A 647 8.87 -27.29 -7.15
CA ARG A 647 9.64 -26.08 -7.46
C ARG A 647 9.36 -24.99 -6.44
N THR A 648 8.07 -24.75 -6.14
CA THR A 648 7.64 -23.79 -5.12
C THR A 648 8.27 -24.08 -3.75
N ALA A 649 8.37 -25.35 -3.35
CA ALA A 649 9.04 -25.78 -2.12
C ALA A 649 10.57 -25.58 -2.13
N ALA A 650 11.19 -25.41 -3.30
CA ALA A 650 12.64 -25.20 -3.44
C ALA A 650 13.03 -23.71 -3.46
N ASN A 651 12.24 -22.84 -4.07
CA ASN A 651 12.60 -21.43 -4.30
C ASN A 651 11.45 -20.41 -4.19
N GLY A 652 10.22 -20.83 -3.82
CA GLY A 652 9.02 -19.99 -3.77
C GLY A 652 8.29 -19.82 -5.11
N GLU A 653 8.80 -20.38 -6.20
CA GLU A 653 8.31 -20.18 -7.57
C GLU A 653 7.87 -21.51 -8.22
N PRO A 654 6.78 -21.55 -9.00
CA PRO A 654 5.94 -20.42 -9.40
C PRO A 654 4.88 -20.07 -8.34
N GLY A 655 4.35 -18.86 -8.44
CA GLY A 655 3.02 -18.54 -7.93
C GLY A 655 1.90 -19.16 -8.76
N TYR A 656 0.68 -19.17 -8.24
CA TYR A 656 -0.48 -19.81 -8.86
C TYR A 656 -1.56 -18.78 -9.15
N ALA A 657 -2.21 -18.86 -10.31
CA ALA A 657 -3.28 -17.95 -10.72
C ALA A 657 -4.41 -18.68 -11.49
N TRP A 658 -5.51 -18.99 -10.82
CA TRP A 658 -6.69 -19.63 -11.42
C TRP A 658 -7.46 -18.66 -12.34
N LEU A 659 -7.02 -18.54 -13.60
CA LEU A 659 -7.63 -17.62 -14.58
C LEU A 659 -9.12 -17.93 -14.87
N GLU A 660 -9.51 -19.19 -14.72
CA GLU A 660 -10.93 -19.60 -14.72
C GLU A 660 -11.71 -18.90 -13.61
N ASN A 661 -11.20 -19.01 -12.38
CA ASN A 661 -11.79 -18.32 -11.26
C ASN A 661 -11.75 -16.82 -11.60
N MET A 662 -10.61 -16.23 -11.98
CA MET A 662 -10.42 -14.80 -12.33
C MET A 662 -11.57 -14.26 -13.22
N ARG A 663 -12.14 -15.11 -14.08
CA ARG A 663 -13.21 -14.79 -15.05
C ARG A 663 -14.68 -15.00 -14.63
N LYS A 664 -15.04 -15.89 -13.69
CA LYS A 664 -16.43 -16.44 -13.64
C LYS A 664 -17.54 -15.77 -12.76
N TYR A 665 -17.27 -15.14 -11.63
CA TYR A 665 -18.22 -14.92 -10.49
C TYR A 665 -18.06 -13.54 -9.68
N GLY A 666 -18.00 -13.44 -8.34
CA GLY A 666 -17.75 -12.25 -7.44
C GLY A 666 -16.98 -12.51 -6.06
N ARG A 667 -17.51 -12.75 -4.83
CA ARG A 667 -16.77 -13.27 -3.62
C ARG A 667 -17.15 -14.71 -3.24
N MET A 668 -16.20 -15.64 -3.01
CA MET A 668 -16.41 -17.11 -3.15
C MET A 668 -17.70 -17.74 -2.57
N LYS A 669 -18.43 -17.08 -1.66
CA LYS A 669 -19.76 -17.50 -1.18
C LYS A 669 -20.98 -17.17 -2.06
N ASP A 670 -20.92 -16.16 -2.91
CA ASP A 670 -22.02 -15.67 -3.75
C ASP A 670 -22.24 -16.51 -5.08
N PRO A 671 -23.07 -16.08 -6.07
CA PRO A 671 -23.28 -16.74 -7.43
C PRO A 671 -22.28 -16.55 -8.63
N ILE A 672 -22.45 -17.18 -9.80
CA ILE A 672 -21.66 -16.89 -11.05
C ILE A 672 -22.24 -15.71 -11.86
N ASN A 673 -21.43 -14.89 -12.56
CA ASN A 673 -21.87 -13.81 -13.50
C ASN A 673 -21.10 -13.73 -14.83
N ASN A 674 -19.77 -13.85 -14.78
CA ASN A 674 -18.78 -13.63 -15.84
C ASN A 674 -18.61 -12.17 -16.30
N ASP A 675 -18.69 -11.15 -15.42
CA ASP A 675 -18.59 -9.75 -15.88
C ASP A 675 -17.19 -9.41 -16.43
N ASP A 676 -16.13 -9.78 -15.72
CA ASP A 676 -14.74 -9.82 -16.24
C ASP A 676 -14.37 -11.15 -16.89
N ARG A 677 -15.24 -11.64 -17.77
CA ARG A 677 -14.92 -12.75 -18.70
C ARG A 677 -13.75 -12.45 -19.64
N ARG A 678 -13.27 -11.21 -19.66
CA ARG A 678 -12.27 -10.70 -20.60
C ARG A 678 -10.86 -10.65 -20.03
N ALA A 679 -10.72 -10.56 -18.70
CA ALA A 679 -9.56 -10.95 -17.90
C ALA A 679 -8.53 -11.81 -18.63
N GLU A 680 -7.28 -11.38 -18.67
CA GLU A 680 -6.20 -12.03 -19.40
C GLU A 680 -5.00 -12.41 -18.51
N GLY A 681 -4.84 -11.76 -17.36
CA GLY A 681 -3.85 -12.11 -16.35
C GLY A 681 -4.02 -11.28 -15.08
N GLY A 682 -2.92 -11.03 -14.39
CA GLY A 682 -2.82 -10.12 -13.24
C GLY A 682 -1.60 -9.21 -13.32
N ASN A 683 -1.43 -8.35 -12.33
CA ASN A 683 -0.30 -7.43 -12.24
C ASN A 683 0.86 -8.09 -11.44
N PRO A 684 2.07 -7.49 -11.33
CA PRO A 684 3.28 -8.00 -10.66
C PRO A 684 3.05 -8.69 -9.34
N CYS A 685 2.29 -8.05 -8.46
CA CYS A 685 2.01 -8.58 -7.13
C CYS A 685 0.68 -9.35 -7.07
N LEU A 686 0.26 -9.85 -8.23
CA LEU A 686 -0.85 -10.77 -8.53
C LEU A 686 -2.23 -10.37 -8.01
N GLU A 687 -2.37 -9.18 -7.49
CA GLU A 687 -3.50 -8.85 -6.66
C GLU A 687 -4.75 -8.44 -7.43
N GLN A 688 -4.65 -8.56 -8.76
CA GLN A 688 -5.55 -7.95 -9.70
C GLN A 688 -5.79 -8.80 -10.93
N THR A 689 -6.97 -8.66 -11.55
CA THR A 689 -7.36 -9.35 -12.79
C THR A 689 -7.91 -8.33 -13.73
N LEU A 690 -7.50 -8.57 -14.95
CA LEU A 690 -6.74 -7.59 -15.66
C LEU A 690 -6.92 -7.91 -17.12
N GLU A 691 -7.56 -7.02 -17.85
CA GLU A 691 -7.54 -7.09 -19.30
C GLU A 691 -6.20 -6.64 -19.85
N ASP A 692 -5.93 -7.11 -21.06
CA ASP A 692 -4.81 -6.60 -21.83
C ASP A 692 -4.88 -5.07 -22.01
N LYS A 693 -3.81 -4.40 -21.59
CA LYS A 693 -3.59 -2.94 -21.51
C LYS A 693 -4.36 -2.22 -20.41
N GLU A 694 -4.89 -2.92 -19.41
CA GLU A 694 -5.53 -2.34 -18.23
C GLU A 694 -4.46 -2.04 -17.13
N LEU A 695 -4.72 -1.10 -16.20
CA LEU A 695 -3.70 -0.53 -15.26
C LEU A 695 -4.00 -0.76 -13.76
N CYS A 696 -2.98 -1.04 -12.93
CA CYS A 696 -3.19 -1.66 -11.61
C CYS A 696 -3.00 -0.68 -10.39
N THR A 697 -3.67 -0.75 -9.21
CA THR A 697 -4.75 0.22 -8.78
C THR A 697 -4.87 0.44 -7.20
N LEU A 698 -5.29 1.58 -6.48
CA LEU A 698 -6.33 1.81 -5.34
C LEU A 698 -6.43 3.22 -4.63
N VAL A 699 -7.03 3.36 -3.39
CA VAL A 699 -7.48 4.55 -2.56
C VAL A 699 -6.94 4.64 -1.11
N GLU A 700 -7.70 4.31 -0.01
CA GLU A 700 -7.42 4.33 1.46
C GLU A 700 -8.73 4.01 2.33
N THR A 701 -8.83 3.46 3.59
CA THR A 701 -9.76 2.39 4.23
C THR A 701 -9.66 1.55 5.62
N TYR A 702 -9.38 2.01 6.86
CA TYR A 702 -8.83 1.23 8.06
C TYR A 702 -9.65 0.16 8.95
N PRO A 703 -8.98 -0.77 9.74
CA PRO A 703 -9.01 -1.53 11.12
C PRO A 703 -9.47 -1.23 12.64
N ASN A 704 -8.69 -0.61 13.57
CA ASN A 704 -8.85 -0.34 15.04
C ASN A 704 -8.80 1.18 15.52
N HIS A 705 -9.74 2.04 15.13
CA HIS A 705 -9.98 3.44 15.50
C HIS A 705 -11.47 3.83 15.56
N HIS A 706 -12.24 4.10 14.48
CA HIS A 706 -13.61 4.62 14.70
C HIS A 706 -14.46 3.72 15.53
N ASP A 707 -15.46 4.42 16.00
CA ASP A 707 -15.93 4.63 17.35
C ASP A 707 -17.00 3.63 17.74
N SER A 708 -17.37 2.81 16.75
CA SER A 708 -18.47 1.84 16.76
C SER A 708 -18.39 1.05 15.45
N LYS A 709 -19.46 0.34 15.10
CA LYS A 709 -19.82 0.12 13.70
C LYS A 709 -20.24 1.41 12.98
N LYS A 710 -20.61 2.50 13.67
CA LYS A 710 -21.53 3.49 13.08
C LYS A 710 -20.93 4.59 12.21
N ASP A 711 -19.75 5.10 12.48
CA ASP A 711 -19.32 6.30 11.75
C ASP A 711 -18.96 6.07 10.29
N TYR A 712 -19.42 4.97 9.69
CA TYR A 712 -20.42 4.89 8.61
C TYR A 712 -21.44 6.11 8.42
N HIS A 713 -22.26 6.16 7.32
CA HIS A 713 -23.52 7.01 7.10
C HIS A 713 -23.28 8.24 6.30
N ARG A 714 -24.01 9.29 6.70
CA ARG A 714 -23.71 10.66 6.37
C ARG A 714 -22.19 10.75 6.29
N THR A 715 -21.46 10.24 7.31
CA THR A 715 -20.02 9.95 7.27
C THR A 715 -19.51 9.61 5.93
N LEU A 716 -19.62 8.39 5.45
CA LEU A 716 -18.59 7.83 4.60
C LEU A 716 -18.23 8.55 3.30
N LYS A 717 -18.88 9.63 2.90
CA LYS A 717 -18.61 10.62 1.84
C LYS A 717 -17.13 10.70 1.35
N PHE A 718 -16.04 10.36 2.11
CA PHE A 718 -14.61 10.64 1.80
C PHE A 718 -13.90 9.45 1.10
N ALA A 719 -13.87 8.21 1.57
CA ALA A 719 -12.82 7.30 1.10
C ALA A 719 -12.73 7.00 -0.43
N TYR A 720 -13.79 6.49 -1.06
CA TYR A 720 -13.85 6.27 -2.50
C TYR A 720 -14.07 7.55 -3.28
N LEU A 721 -14.15 8.69 -2.61
CA LEU A 721 -13.97 9.98 -3.23
C LEU A 721 -12.49 10.20 -3.68
N TYR A 722 -11.57 9.28 -3.36
CA TYR A 722 -10.32 9.08 -4.13
C TYR A 722 -10.44 8.06 -5.32
N ALA A 723 -11.53 7.29 -5.46
CA ALA A 723 -11.59 6.04 -6.26
C ALA A 723 -12.10 6.01 -7.70
N LYS A 724 -12.58 7.11 -8.22
CA LYS A 724 -13.25 7.13 -9.52
C LYS A 724 -13.20 8.46 -10.17
N THR A 725 -12.03 8.86 -10.59
CA THR A 725 -11.93 10.16 -11.19
C THR A 725 -10.90 10.44 -12.26
N VAL A 726 -9.63 10.31 -12.03
CA VAL A 726 -9.00 9.03 -12.27
C VAL A 726 -9.09 8.36 -13.67
N THR A 727 -10.17 8.12 -14.45
CA THR A 727 -10.04 8.17 -15.95
C THR A 727 -11.20 8.88 -16.63
N LEU A 728 -11.70 9.85 -15.90
CA LEU A 728 -12.27 11.05 -16.49
C LEU A 728 -11.16 11.91 -17.15
N GLY A 729 -9.96 11.36 -17.35
CA GLY A 729 -8.88 11.79 -18.25
C GLY A 729 -8.37 10.54 -18.99
N GLN A 730 -7.07 10.44 -19.31
CA GLN A 730 -6.56 9.46 -20.27
C GLN A 730 -5.03 9.28 -20.22
N VAL A 731 -4.53 8.04 -20.16
CA VAL A 731 -3.13 7.74 -20.56
C VAL A 731 -2.92 8.16 -22.01
N HIS A 732 -1.66 8.24 -22.43
CA HIS A 732 -1.29 8.36 -23.85
C HIS A 732 -1.61 7.07 -24.67
N TRP A 733 -1.91 5.94 -24.02
CA TRP A 733 -2.30 4.69 -24.70
C TRP A 733 -3.83 4.58 -24.93
N ALA A 734 -4.25 4.64 -26.19
CA ALA A 734 -5.67 4.57 -26.54
C ALA A 734 -6.34 3.22 -26.21
N GLU A 735 -5.58 2.11 -26.17
CA GLU A 735 -6.08 0.79 -25.81
C GLU A 735 -6.48 0.71 -24.34
N SER A 736 -5.63 1.25 -23.47
CA SER A 736 -5.85 1.46 -22.05
C SER A 736 -7.07 2.36 -21.86
N ASN A 737 -7.01 3.61 -22.35
CA ASN A 737 -8.17 4.53 -22.34
C ASN A 737 -9.47 3.89 -22.80
N ARG A 738 -9.47 2.94 -23.75
CA ARG A 738 -10.68 2.25 -24.22
C ARG A 738 -11.12 1.08 -23.33
N VAL A 739 -10.18 0.26 -22.86
CA VAL A 739 -10.52 -0.85 -21.95
C VAL A 739 -11.11 -0.28 -20.67
N MET A 740 -10.66 0.90 -20.28
CA MET A 740 -11.10 1.55 -19.05
C MET A 740 -12.14 2.64 -19.27
N GLN A 741 -12.27 3.23 -20.47
CA GLN A 741 -13.55 3.74 -21.00
C GLN A 741 -14.54 2.59 -21.34
N ARG A 742 -14.51 1.51 -20.53
CA ARG A 742 -15.44 0.38 -20.57
C ARG A 742 -15.48 -0.47 -19.30
N ASN A 743 -14.38 -0.67 -18.57
CA ASN A 743 -14.32 -1.76 -17.58
C ASN A 743 -14.66 -1.42 -16.16
N ARG A 744 -14.63 -0.16 -15.77
CA ARG A 744 -15.41 0.22 -14.61
C ARG A 744 -14.99 -0.47 -13.29
N ARG A 745 -13.69 -0.75 -13.08
CA ARG A 745 -13.14 -1.87 -12.29
C ARG A 745 -12.24 -1.49 -11.03
N ILE A 746 -12.87 -1.19 -9.87
CA ILE A 746 -12.55 -0.05 -8.94
C ILE A 746 -12.15 -0.27 -7.43
N GLY A 747 -12.02 0.71 -6.47
CA GLY A 747 -11.45 0.51 -5.09
C GLY A 747 -12.06 1.19 -3.78
N THR A 748 -12.47 0.44 -2.73
CA THR A 748 -12.51 0.58 -1.21
C THR A 748 -13.03 -0.65 -0.41
N SER A 749 -12.18 -1.37 0.34
CA SER A 749 -12.54 -2.35 1.40
C SER A 749 -11.77 -3.82 1.41
N VAL A 750 -11.26 -4.89 2.19
CA VAL A 750 -10.63 -5.51 3.51
C VAL A 750 -9.08 -5.72 3.79
N THR A 751 -8.38 -4.68 4.23
CA THR A 751 -7.16 -4.47 5.07
C THR A 751 -7.47 -4.68 6.54
N GLY A 752 -7.98 -5.86 6.79
CA GLY A 752 -6.88 -6.75 7.01
C GLY A 752 -7.08 -7.58 8.22
N VAL A 753 -6.58 -8.77 8.05
CA VAL A 753 -7.23 -9.92 8.61
C VAL A 753 -6.07 -10.81 9.02
N THR A 754 -5.17 -10.23 9.84
CA THR A 754 -4.30 -10.93 10.81
C THR A 754 -4.17 -10.11 12.08
N GLN A 755 -3.91 -8.82 11.89
CA GLN A 755 -4.18 -7.82 12.92
C GLN A 755 -5.67 -7.54 13.04
N PHE A 756 -6.45 -8.02 12.08
CA PHE A 756 -7.87 -8.23 12.20
C PHE A 756 -8.20 -9.44 13.08
N THR A 757 -7.33 -10.45 13.33
CA THR A 757 -7.82 -11.85 13.55
C THR A 757 -7.31 -12.83 14.65
N GLU A 758 -6.09 -12.79 15.27
CA GLU A 758 -5.54 -13.98 16.06
C GLU A 758 -5.50 -14.21 17.66
N SER A 759 -5.29 -13.31 18.68
CA SER A 759 -5.75 -13.50 20.15
C SER A 759 -6.56 -12.37 21.03
N ARG A 760 -7.85 -11.83 21.16
CA ARG A 760 -9.38 -11.69 20.79
C ARG A 760 -10.09 -11.25 19.42
N GLY A 761 -10.56 -11.90 18.29
CA GLY A 761 -10.69 -13.23 17.56
C GLY A 761 -11.47 -13.15 16.19
N LEU A 762 -10.97 -13.64 15.05
CA LEU A 762 -11.47 -13.78 13.62
C LEU A 762 -12.75 -13.11 12.99
N GLY A 763 -13.81 -12.73 13.71
CA GLY A 763 -15.10 -12.51 13.05
C GLY A 763 -16.09 -11.43 13.50
N GLU A 764 -15.72 -10.29 14.13
CA GLU A 764 -16.28 -8.96 13.71
C GLU A 764 -15.95 -8.67 12.22
N LEU A 765 -15.50 -9.73 11.56
CA LEU A 765 -15.86 -10.10 10.24
C LEU A 765 -17.27 -10.66 9.84
N GLN A 766 -18.33 -11.28 10.51
CA GLN A 766 -19.84 -11.65 10.16
C GLN A 766 -21.34 -10.77 10.21
N GLU A 767 -21.92 -9.46 10.40
CA GLU A 767 -21.90 -7.90 10.87
C GLU A 767 -21.03 -6.54 10.50
N TRP A 768 -19.67 -6.38 10.33
CA TRP A 768 -18.64 -5.51 9.64
C TRP A 768 -17.91 -5.74 8.22
N LEU A 769 -18.05 -6.82 7.42
CA LEU A 769 -18.18 -6.98 5.90
C LEU A 769 -19.61 -7.17 5.20
N ASP A 770 -20.28 -8.34 5.14
CA ASP A 770 -21.51 -8.74 4.37
C ASP A 770 -22.93 -8.10 4.59
N GLU A 771 -23.35 -7.65 5.78
CA GLU A 771 -24.70 -7.11 6.13
C GLU A 771 -24.95 -5.66 5.66
N GLY A 772 -24.18 -5.18 4.68
CA GLY A 772 -24.00 -3.75 4.40
C GLY A 772 -22.72 -3.42 3.65
N TYR A 773 -21.98 -4.44 3.26
CA TYR A 773 -21.64 -4.81 1.88
C TYR A 773 -22.41 -3.90 0.94
N ASP A 774 -23.70 -3.97 1.14
CA ASP A 774 -24.82 -3.22 0.63
C ASP A 774 -24.82 -1.70 0.78
N VAL A 775 -23.85 -1.05 1.43
CA VAL A 775 -23.80 0.43 1.46
C VAL A 775 -22.54 0.97 0.85
N ILE A 776 -21.56 0.11 0.59
CA ILE A 776 -20.89 0.36 -0.67
C ILE A 776 -21.90 0.10 -1.77
N GLN A 777 -22.46 -1.14 -1.82
CA GLN A 777 -23.65 -1.76 -2.50
C GLN A 777 -24.93 -0.97 -2.64
N GLU A 778 -24.76 0.33 -2.60
CA GLU A 778 -25.71 1.35 -2.87
C GLU A 778 -25.12 2.44 -3.81
N TYR A 779 -23.87 2.33 -4.37
CA TYR A 779 -23.09 3.30 -5.23
C TYR A 779 -22.14 3.00 -6.52
N ASP A 780 -22.28 2.67 -7.90
CA ASP A 780 -23.05 2.11 -9.17
C ASP A 780 -24.51 2.21 -9.92
N ARG A 781 -25.65 2.80 -9.51
CA ARG A 781 -26.93 3.23 -10.19
C ARG A 781 -27.08 4.81 -10.19
N ILE A 782 -28.10 5.54 -9.67
CA ILE A 782 -28.26 7.04 -9.64
C ILE A 782 -27.14 7.87 -8.97
N TYR A 783 -25.88 7.81 -9.46
CA TYR A 783 -24.83 8.73 -9.03
C TYR A 783 -23.61 9.00 -9.93
N SER A 784 -22.96 8.07 -10.64
CA SER A 784 -22.34 8.42 -11.95
C SER A 784 -23.41 8.72 -12.94
N GLU A 785 -24.67 8.39 -12.66
CA GLU A 785 -25.77 9.17 -13.21
C GLU A 785 -25.62 10.70 -12.93
N TRP A 786 -24.75 11.18 -12.01
CA TRP A 786 -24.29 12.59 -11.91
C TRP A 786 -23.04 12.96 -12.74
N MET A 787 -22.21 12.01 -13.19
CA MET A 787 -21.13 12.28 -14.17
C MET A 787 -21.48 11.91 -15.62
N ALA A 788 -22.51 11.09 -15.79
CA ALA A 788 -22.79 10.24 -16.94
C ALA A 788 -21.69 9.21 -17.33
N VAL A 789 -21.22 8.40 -16.38
CA VAL A 789 -20.25 7.30 -16.65
C VAL A 789 -20.67 5.95 -16.03
N PRO A 790 -20.14 4.79 -16.46
CA PRO A 790 -20.89 3.54 -16.28
C PRO A 790 -20.50 2.65 -15.09
N ARG A 791 -21.53 1.93 -14.63
CA ARG A 791 -21.70 0.48 -14.73
C ARG A 791 -20.43 -0.32 -14.41
N SER A 792 -20.08 -0.33 -13.14
CA SER A 792 -18.80 -0.65 -12.50
C SER A 792 -18.21 -2.06 -12.73
N VAL A 793 -18.11 -2.56 -13.98
CA VAL A 793 -17.55 -3.81 -14.54
C VAL A 793 -16.31 -4.45 -13.82
N LYS A 794 -15.71 -3.87 -12.75
CA LYS A 794 -15.74 -4.47 -11.36
C LYS A 794 -15.55 -3.53 -10.10
N THR A 795 -15.69 -4.09 -8.88
CA THR A 795 -15.78 -3.71 -7.40
C THR A 795 -14.57 -3.76 -6.39
N THR A 796 -14.33 -4.83 -5.56
CA THR A 796 -13.30 -5.10 -4.48
C THR A 796 -12.00 -5.92 -4.67
N SER A 797 -10.94 -5.71 -3.85
CA SER A 797 -9.68 -6.52 -3.76
C SER A 797 -8.98 -6.78 -2.35
N VAL A 798 -7.83 -7.56 -2.16
CA VAL A 798 -6.83 -7.69 -0.95
C VAL A 798 -5.29 -8.18 -1.33
N LYS A 799 -4.08 -7.57 -1.02
CA LYS A 799 -2.59 -7.95 -1.40
C LYS A 799 -1.32 -7.74 -0.47
N PRO A 800 -0.05 -8.25 -0.68
CA PRO A 800 0.83 -9.01 1.20
C PRO A 800 1.52 -7.95 1.99
N SER A 801 1.61 -6.79 1.36
CA SER A 801 2.29 -5.60 1.82
C SER A 801 3.81 -5.76 2.18
N GLY A 802 4.66 -4.79 1.83
CA GLY A 802 6.10 -4.79 1.43
C GLY A 802 6.67 -3.39 1.10
N THR A 803 6.23 -2.68 0.03
CA THR A 803 6.63 -1.33 -0.43
C THR A 803 5.69 -0.04 -0.65
N VAL A 804 4.68 0.48 0.13
CA VAL A 804 4.65 1.71 1.06
C VAL A 804 3.76 1.52 2.33
N SER A 805 4.08 1.94 3.58
CA SER A 805 3.52 1.34 4.85
C SER A 805 3.32 2.11 6.19
N ILE A 806 4.14 3.10 6.55
CA ILE A 806 4.67 3.09 7.93
C ILE A 806 4.16 4.13 8.93
N LEU A 807 3.41 5.13 8.48
CA LEU A 807 2.88 6.32 9.20
C LEU A 807 1.77 5.98 10.15
N ALA A 808 0.78 5.19 9.75
CA ALA A 808 -0.23 4.76 10.69
C ALA A 808 0.35 4.08 11.93
N GLY A 809 1.26 3.12 11.86
CA GLY A 809 1.78 2.35 10.73
C GLY A 809 1.16 0.98 10.67
N ALA A 810 0.27 0.76 9.70
CA ALA A 810 -0.40 -0.52 9.52
C ALA A 810 0.59 -1.59 9.10
N THR A 811 0.40 -2.78 9.66
CA THR A 811 1.19 -3.94 9.28
C THR A 811 0.74 -4.59 7.96
N PRO A 812 1.59 -5.44 7.33
CA PRO A 812 1.39 -5.94 5.95
C PRO A 812 0.40 -7.09 5.68
N GLY A 813 -0.80 -6.76 5.21
CA GLY A 813 -1.72 -7.74 4.65
C GLY A 813 -2.13 -8.91 5.52
N MET A 814 -2.73 -9.94 4.91
CA MET A 814 -3.06 -11.15 5.67
C MET A 814 -1.83 -11.96 6.16
N HIS A 815 -0.73 -11.29 6.52
CA HIS A 815 0.55 -11.88 6.92
C HIS A 815 0.73 -11.70 8.41
N TRP A 816 1.74 -12.34 8.95
CA TRP A 816 2.19 -12.19 10.33
C TRP A 816 3.65 -11.70 10.27
N PRO A 817 4.20 -11.04 11.31
CA PRO A 817 5.52 -10.41 11.26
C PRO A 817 6.64 -11.41 11.40
N GLU A 818 7.87 -10.93 11.21
CA GLU A 818 9.06 -11.68 11.61
C GLU A 818 9.43 -11.43 13.08
N HIS A 819 10.08 -10.29 13.37
CA HIS A 819 10.71 -10.08 14.68
C HIS A 819 9.76 -9.52 15.74
N THR A 820 10.08 -9.81 17.00
CA THR A 820 9.16 -9.83 18.16
C THR A 820 9.11 -8.55 18.99
N THR A 821 10.18 -7.75 18.95
CA THR A 821 10.40 -6.36 19.40
C THR A 821 11.67 -5.96 18.66
N TYR A 822 11.77 -4.80 17.98
CA TYR A 822 12.89 -4.63 17.04
C TYR A 822 13.41 -3.21 16.79
N ILE A 823 14.69 -3.14 16.42
CA ILE A 823 15.34 -2.00 15.79
C ILE A 823 15.18 -2.11 14.26
N ARG A 824 14.66 -1.07 13.60
CA ARG A 824 14.82 -0.87 12.16
C ARG A 824 16.15 -0.17 11.92
N ARG A 825 16.94 -0.71 10.99
CA ARG A 825 18.05 0.02 10.36
C ARG A 825 17.63 0.55 8.99
N ILE A 826 18.09 1.75 8.64
CA ILE A 826 17.81 2.42 7.36
C ILE A 826 19.09 3.10 6.87
N ARG A 827 19.43 2.92 5.59
CA ARG A 827 20.65 3.52 5.00
C ARG A 827 20.34 4.84 4.30
N LEU A 828 21.22 5.83 4.47
CA LEU A 828 21.18 7.14 3.81
C LEU A 828 22.54 7.48 3.22
N GLN A 829 22.59 8.25 2.14
CA GLN A 829 23.88 8.63 1.54
C GLN A 829 24.72 9.52 2.47
N LYS A 830 26.04 9.30 2.49
CA LYS A 830 27.00 10.17 3.18
C LYS A 830 26.93 11.59 2.63
N GLY A 831 26.43 12.51 3.46
CA GLY A 831 26.24 13.92 3.12
C GLY A 831 24.77 14.37 3.03
N SER A 832 23.80 13.48 3.26
CA SER A 832 22.38 13.86 3.28
C SER A 832 22.07 14.92 4.34
N GLU A 833 21.34 15.98 3.96
CA GLU A 833 20.90 17.07 4.85
C GLU A 833 19.88 16.60 5.92
N LEU A 834 19.45 15.33 5.88
CA LEU A 834 18.67 14.71 6.94
C LEU A 834 19.53 14.25 8.13
N LEU A 835 20.82 13.96 7.92
CA LEU A 835 21.70 13.41 8.96
C LEU A 835 22.04 14.40 10.10
N PRO A 836 22.14 15.73 9.89
CA PRO A 836 22.35 16.68 10.98
C PRO A 836 21.23 16.70 12.04
N PRO A 837 19.94 16.94 11.70
CA PRO A 837 18.89 17.00 12.71
C PRO A 837 18.65 15.65 13.41
N ILE A 838 18.75 14.53 12.69
CA ILE A 838 18.70 13.18 13.28
C ILE A 838 19.73 13.00 14.40
N ARG A 839 20.97 13.50 14.23
CA ARG A 839 21.99 13.44 15.29
C ARG A 839 21.75 14.44 16.42
N GLU A 840 21.17 15.59 16.13
CA GLU A 840 20.84 16.60 17.15
C GLU A 840 19.75 16.08 18.10
N ALA A 841 18.84 15.26 17.60
CA ALA A 841 17.79 14.55 18.35
C ALA A 841 18.23 13.22 19.00
N GLY A 842 19.53 12.89 19.02
CA GLY A 842 20.08 11.77 19.80
C GLY A 842 20.19 10.41 19.10
N TYR A 843 19.59 10.22 17.92
CA TYR A 843 19.54 8.91 17.24
C TYR A 843 20.93 8.32 16.92
N PRO A 844 21.13 7.00 17.07
CA PRO A 844 22.36 6.34 16.63
C PRO A 844 22.54 6.44 15.11
N VAL A 845 23.68 7.00 14.68
CA VAL A 845 24.05 7.13 13.26
C VAL A 845 25.49 6.67 13.04
N GLU A 846 25.67 5.55 12.34
CA GLU A 846 26.97 4.91 12.08
C GLU A 846 27.26 4.73 10.58
N PRO A 847 28.50 4.44 10.16
CA PRO A 847 28.81 4.08 8.77
C PRO A 847 28.17 2.74 8.39
N ASP A 848 27.71 2.60 7.14
CA ASP A 848 27.28 1.31 6.59
C ASP A 848 28.51 0.41 6.33
N GLU A 849 28.49 -0.83 6.81
CA GLU A 849 29.56 -1.83 6.58
C GLU A 849 29.51 -2.42 5.16
N ALA A 850 28.36 -2.34 4.48
CA ALA A 850 28.19 -2.90 3.13
C ALA A 850 28.41 -1.88 1.99
N ASP A 851 28.37 -0.57 2.28
CA ASP A 851 28.67 0.49 1.29
C ASP A 851 29.35 1.72 1.94
N ASP A 852 30.60 1.95 1.54
CA ASP A 852 31.44 3.08 1.93
C ASP A 852 30.86 4.48 1.61
N SER A 853 29.70 4.57 0.93
CA SER A 853 29.00 5.81 0.62
C SER A 853 27.66 6.00 1.33
N SER A 854 27.27 5.13 2.27
CA SER A 854 26.08 5.27 3.13
C SER A 854 26.39 5.35 4.64
N MET A 855 25.43 5.87 5.39
CA MET A 855 25.32 5.85 6.84
C MET A 855 24.06 5.07 7.21
N VAL A 856 24.13 4.27 8.26
CA VAL A 856 22.97 3.61 8.87
C VAL A 856 22.44 4.48 10.00
N VAL A 857 21.11 4.59 10.09
CA VAL A 857 20.41 5.15 11.24
C VAL A 857 19.60 4.04 11.90
N GLU A 858 19.73 3.93 13.22
CA GLU A 858 18.93 3.00 14.03
C GLU A 858 17.67 3.68 14.54
N PHE A 859 16.55 2.99 14.43
CA PHE A 859 15.29 3.46 14.95
C PHE A 859 14.50 2.34 15.61
N PRO A 860 14.03 2.53 16.84
CA PRO A 860 13.37 1.46 17.57
C PRO A 860 11.84 1.48 17.18
N VAL A 861 11.15 0.33 17.14
CA VAL A 861 9.77 0.19 16.58
C VAL A 861 8.77 -0.63 17.43
N GLN A 862 7.56 -0.12 17.70
CA GLN A 862 6.40 -0.95 18.10
C GLN A 862 5.63 -1.50 16.90
N ILE A 863 5.21 -2.74 17.05
CA ILE A 863 4.18 -3.54 16.37
C ILE A 863 3.57 -4.34 17.55
N GLN A 864 2.44 -5.03 17.41
CA GLN A 864 1.67 -5.46 18.59
C GLN A 864 2.42 -6.30 19.66
N GLU A 865 1.98 -6.23 20.91
CA GLU A 865 2.19 -7.27 21.93
C GLU A 865 1.15 -8.37 21.83
N ASP A 866 1.34 -9.52 22.48
CA ASP A 866 0.42 -10.67 22.33
C ASP A 866 0.18 -10.94 20.85
N MET A 867 1.28 -11.09 20.09
CA MET A 867 1.22 -11.07 18.62
C MET A 867 2.02 -12.14 17.84
N ARG A 868 1.35 -13.16 17.25
CA ARG A 868 1.94 -14.34 16.56
C ARG A 868 2.75 -13.85 15.40
N THR A 869 4.06 -14.01 15.46
CA THR A 869 4.90 -13.92 14.27
C THR A 869 4.42 -14.96 13.25
N VAL A 870 4.85 -14.83 12.01
CA VAL A 870 4.60 -15.82 10.96
C VAL A 870 5.32 -17.17 11.22
N ASP A 871 5.88 -17.36 12.42
CA ASP A 871 6.40 -18.63 12.95
C ASP A 871 5.41 -19.37 13.86
N GLU A 872 4.35 -18.70 14.37
CA GLU A 872 3.29 -19.34 15.19
C GLU A 872 1.94 -19.47 14.46
N VAL A 873 1.94 -19.32 13.12
CA VAL A 873 0.77 -19.57 12.26
C VAL A 873 1.08 -20.55 11.14
N SER A 874 0.18 -21.50 10.93
CA SER A 874 0.40 -22.54 9.91
C SER A 874 0.19 -22.03 8.49
N MET A 875 0.82 -22.69 7.50
CA MET A 875 0.57 -22.45 6.08
C MET A 875 -0.93 -22.56 5.74
N TRP A 876 -1.65 -23.47 6.39
CA TRP A 876 -3.10 -23.68 6.23
C TRP A 876 -3.95 -22.56 6.80
N GLU A 877 -3.49 -21.93 7.89
CA GLU A 877 -4.15 -20.79 8.54
C GLU A 877 -3.97 -19.53 7.71
N GLN A 878 -2.74 -19.26 7.24
CA GLN A 878 -2.46 -18.22 6.25
C GLN A 878 -3.31 -18.38 4.98
N LEU A 879 -3.40 -19.58 4.41
CA LEU A 879 -4.27 -19.87 3.26
C LEU A 879 -5.76 -19.77 3.57
N SER A 880 -6.19 -20.18 4.77
CA SER A 880 -7.57 -20.02 5.22
C SER A 880 -7.92 -18.55 5.34
N MET A 881 -6.97 -17.71 5.73
CA MET A 881 -7.12 -16.27 5.78
C MET A 881 -7.27 -15.64 4.40
N ALA A 882 -6.42 -16.08 3.46
CA ALA A 882 -6.56 -15.73 2.06
C ALA A 882 -7.96 -16.11 1.56
N ALA A 883 -8.41 -17.34 1.81
CA ALA A 883 -9.72 -17.83 1.40
C ALA A 883 -10.88 -17.10 2.09
N PHE A 884 -10.74 -16.75 3.37
CA PHE A 884 -11.72 -16.03 4.18
C PHE A 884 -11.96 -14.63 3.63
N LEU A 885 -10.89 -13.90 3.35
CA LEU A 885 -10.91 -12.67 2.58
C LEU A 885 -11.58 -12.90 1.22
N GLN A 886 -11.06 -13.84 0.41
CA GLN A 886 -11.56 -14.16 -0.92
C GLN A 886 -13.06 -14.50 -0.97
N ARG A 887 -13.56 -15.10 0.10
CA ARG A 887 -14.95 -15.50 0.26
C ARG A 887 -15.85 -14.33 0.64
N GLU A 888 -15.34 -13.41 1.44
CA GLU A 888 -16.18 -12.47 2.17
C GLU A 888 -16.14 -11.05 1.64
N TRP A 889 -15.15 -10.79 0.82
CA TRP A 889 -14.78 -9.43 0.53
C TRP A 889 -14.81 -9.05 -0.98
N ALA A 890 -15.08 -9.87 -2.01
CA ALA A 890 -14.12 -9.94 -3.14
C ALA A 890 -14.54 -10.05 -4.69
N ASP A 891 -13.67 -9.92 -5.78
CA ASP A 891 -13.62 -10.75 -7.11
C ASP A 891 -12.43 -11.18 -8.19
N ASN A 892 -11.09 -11.08 -8.08
CA ASN A 892 -9.95 -11.96 -8.52
C ASN A 892 -8.64 -12.40 -7.77
N GLN A 893 -7.91 -11.80 -6.82
CA GLN A 893 -6.84 -12.48 -6.08
C GLN A 893 -6.63 -11.84 -4.72
N VAL A 894 -6.77 -12.62 -3.63
CA VAL A 894 -5.93 -12.31 -2.48
C VAL A 894 -4.58 -12.61 -3.06
N SER A 895 -3.75 -11.59 -3.24
CA SER A 895 -2.35 -11.94 -3.35
C SER A 895 -1.79 -11.98 -1.94
N SER A 896 -1.05 -13.05 -1.71
CA SER A 896 -0.69 -13.55 -0.40
C SER A 896 0.47 -14.50 -0.58
N THR A 897 1.64 -14.05 -0.15
CA THR A 897 2.85 -14.82 0.00
C THR A 897 2.75 -15.63 1.28
N ILE A 898 2.38 -16.89 1.14
CA ILE A 898 2.26 -17.81 2.25
C ILE A 898 3.66 -18.28 2.64
N SER A 899 4.10 -17.93 3.84
CA SER A 899 5.39 -18.36 4.36
C SER A 899 5.30 -19.79 4.88
N PHE A 900 6.27 -20.64 4.55
CA PHE A 900 6.37 -22.03 5.01
C PHE A 900 7.78 -22.35 5.51
N ASP A 901 7.88 -23.26 6.47
CA ASP A 901 9.15 -23.80 6.96
C ASP A 901 9.84 -24.66 5.89
N ALA A 902 11.01 -24.20 5.42
CA ALA A 902 11.83 -24.88 4.41
C ALA A 902 12.99 -25.70 5.01
N THR A 903 13.05 -25.88 6.34
CA THR A 903 13.97 -26.84 6.98
C THR A 903 13.52 -28.29 6.81
N ARG A 904 12.24 -28.50 6.52
CA ARG A 904 11.61 -29.79 6.20
C ARG A 904 12.02 -30.30 4.81
N ALA A 905 11.89 -31.61 4.59
CA ALA A 905 12.25 -32.21 3.31
C ALA A 905 11.37 -31.66 2.17
N ASN A 906 11.99 -31.29 1.05
CA ASN A 906 11.32 -30.61 -0.07
C ASN A 906 10.08 -31.37 -0.58
N ASP A 907 10.14 -32.70 -0.73
CA ASP A 907 9.00 -33.53 -1.15
C ASP A 907 7.83 -33.47 -0.15
N GLU A 908 8.08 -33.39 1.16
CA GLU A 908 7.03 -33.29 2.19
C GLU A 908 6.34 -31.93 2.17
N VAL A 909 7.11 -30.86 1.95
CA VAL A 909 6.62 -29.50 1.79
C VAL A 909 5.84 -29.35 0.49
N ALA A 910 6.34 -29.94 -0.60
CA ALA A 910 5.68 -29.97 -1.91
C ALA A 910 4.34 -30.70 -1.86
N ASP A 911 4.27 -31.85 -1.18
CA ASP A 911 3.00 -32.58 -0.99
C ASP A 911 2.01 -31.79 -0.13
N GLU A 912 2.49 -31.05 0.88
CA GLU A 912 1.64 -30.17 1.67
C GLU A 912 1.11 -28.97 0.87
N ILE A 913 1.97 -28.28 0.11
CA ILE A 913 1.58 -27.18 -0.79
C ILE A 913 0.58 -27.70 -1.84
N ALA A 914 0.84 -28.87 -2.44
CA ALA A 914 -0.05 -29.48 -3.43
C ALA A 914 -1.44 -29.79 -2.85
N ARG A 915 -1.52 -30.44 -1.68
CA ARG A 915 -2.79 -30.72 -0.99
C ARG A 915 -3.52 -29.43 -0.59
N ALA A 916 -2.79 -28.38 -0.25
CA ALA A 916 -3.38 -27.08 0.06
C ALA A 916 -3.96 -26.42 -1.20
N LEU A 917 -3.23 -26.42 -2.31
CA LEU A 917 -3.71 -25.94 -3.61
C LEU A 917 -4.96 -26.74 -4.08
N GLU A 918 -4.98 -28.06 -3.90
CA GLU A 918 -6.16 -28.89 -4.20
C GLU A 918 -7.42 -28.48 -3.41
N TYR A 919 -7.26 -27.99 -2.18
CA TYR A 919 -8.35 -27.54 -1.32
C TYR A 919 -8.76 -26.08 -1.57
N PHE A 920 -7.78 -25.21 -1.82
CA PHE A 920 -7.98 -23.77 -1.96
C PHE A 920 -8.24 -23.31 -3.40
N GLN A 921 -8.03 -24.12 -4.44
CA GLN A 921 -8.43 -23.81 -5.83
C GLN A 921 -9.93 -23.50 -6.02
N PHE A 922 -10.79 -23.88 -5.07
CA PHE A 922 -12.23 -23.56 -5.08
C PHE A 922 -12.58 -22.31 -4.26
N GLN A 923 -11.59 -21.72 -3.59
CA GLN A 923 -11.72 -20.70 -2.55
C GLN A 923 -10.74 -19.54 -2.73
N LEU A 924 -9.77 -19.69 -3.62
CA LEU A 924 -8.76 -18.73 -4.01
C LEU A 924 -8.75 -18.57 -5.52
N LYS A 925 -8.00 -17.56 -5.91
CA LYS A 925 -7.71 -17.25 -7.30
C LYS A 925 -6.25 -17.22 -7.64
N GLY A 926 -5.43 -17.17 -6.63
CA GLY A 926 -4.01 -17.28 -6.73
C GLY A 926 -3.39 -16.94 -5.41
N VAL A 927 -2.10 -17.23 -5.38
CA VAL A 927 -1.33 -17.33 -4.15
C VAL A 927 0.14 -17.49 -4.55
N SER A 928 1.03 -16.87 -3.81
CA SER A 928 2.46 -17.10 -3.83
C SER A 928 2.86 -17.85 -2.56
N PHE A 929 3.99 -18.53 -2.56
CA PHE A 929 4.55 -19.13 -1.36
C PHE A 929 6.00 -18.69 -1.24
N LEU A 930 6.55 -18.65 -0.01
CA LEU A 930 7.93 -18.25 0.22
C LEU A 930 8.58 -19.14 1.28
N PRO A 931 9.73 -19.78 0.98
CA PRO A 931 10.46 -20.57 1.95
C PRO A 931 11.04 -19.68 3.06
N LYS A 932 10.89 -20.13 4.31
CA LYS A 932 11.64 -19.63 5.46
C LYS A 932 12.82 -20.56 5.75
N PHE A 933 14.00 -19.99 5.86
CA PHE A 933 15.21 -20.66 6.34
C PHE A 933 15.46 -20.27 7.80
N ASP A 934 15.93 -21.23 8.61
CA ASP A 934 16.33 -20.98 9.98
C ASP A 934 17.60 -20.11 10.04
N MET A 935 17.44 -18.89 10.57
CA MET A 935 18.52 -17.93 10.78
C MET A 935 19.16 -18.03 12.19
N SER A 936 18.68 -18.93 13.05
CA SER A 936 19.07 -19.03 14.47
C SER A 936 20.19 -20.04 14.77
N GLY A 937 20.62 -20.83 13.78
CA GLY A 937 21.74 -21.76 13.92
C GLY A 937 23.13 -21.08 13.91
N ASP A 938 24.17 -21.85 14.29
CA ASP A 938 25.60 -21.45 14.37
C ASP A 938 26.23 -20.90 13.06
N GLY A 939 25.47 -20.76 11.97
CA GLY A 939 25.86 -20.12 10.71
C GLY A 939 25.15 -18.81 10.37
N GLY A 940 24.16 -18.37 11.16
CA GLY A 940 23.32 -17.20 10.86
C GLY A 940 23.90 -15.84 11.26
N GLY A 941 24.86 -15.82 12.20
CA GLY A 941 25.48 -14.60 12.73
C GLY A 941 26.52 -13.93 11.80
N ALA A 942 26.17 -13.72 10.53
CA ALA A 942 27.11 -13.32 9.47
C ALA A 942 27.02 -11.84 9.02
N TYR A 943 26.02 -11.08 9.47
CA TYR A 943 25.81 -9.68 9.06
C TYR A 943 25.67 -8.76 10.29
N ALA A 944 26.51 -7.74 10.41
CA ALA A 944 26.52 -6.83 11.57
C ALA A 944 25.31 -5.86 11.59
N GLN A 945 24.78 -5.48 10.43
CA GLN A 945 23.75 -4.45 10.27
C GLN A 945 22.50 -5.03 9.59
N LEU A 946 21.78 -5.91 10.29
CA LEU A 946 20.51 -6.46 9.81
C LEU A 946 19.42 -5.36 9.73
N PRO A 947 18.58 -5.33 8.67
CA PRO A 947 17.53 -4.31 8.51
C PRO A 947 16.47 -4.33 9.62
N TYR A 948 16.20 -5.50 10.19
CA TYR A 948 15.44 -5.68 11.42
C TYR A 948 16.34 -6.45 12.39
N GLU A 949 16.43 -6.01 13.64
CA GLU A 949 17.10 -6.76 14.71
C GLU A 949 16.13 -6.94 15.89
N PRO A 950 15.85 -8.17 16.33
CA PRO A 950 14.99 -8.38 17.48
C PRO A 950 15.71 -7.92 18.76
N ILE A 951 15.08 -7.01 19.51
CA ILE A 951 15.42 -6.62 20.87
C ILE A 951 14.33 -7.06 21.83
N ASP A 952 14.58 -6.98 23.14
CA ASP A 952 13.52 -7.01 24.14
C ASP A 952 13.02 -5.59 24.44
N GLU A 953 12.11 -5.50 25.39
CA GLU A 953 11.39 -4.28 25.76
C GLU A 953 12.14 -3.39 26.74
N GLU A 954 13.02 -3.93 27.57
CA GLU A 954 13.76 -3.13 28.56
C GLU A 954 14.87 -2.34 27.85
N GLU A 955 15.56 -2.99 26.90
CA GLU A 955 16.42 -2.31 25.92
C GLU A 955 15.62 -1.37 25.00
N TYR A 956 14.31 -1.61 24.88
CA TYR A 956 13.42 -0.75 24.15
C TYR A 956 13.17 0.56 24.90
N GLU A 957 12.48 0.54 26.04
CA GLU A 957 12.04 1.73 26.81
C GLU A 957 13.22 2.69 26.99
N ARG A 958 14.40 2.11 27.29
CA ARG A 958 15.67 2.80 27.43
C ARG A 958 16.11 3.59 26.18
N ARG A 959 15.86 3.08 24.96
CA ARG A 959 16.18 3.77 23.70
C ARG A 959 15.17 4.86 23.34
N ALA A 960 13.92 4.75 23.82
CA ALA A 960 12.91 5.80 23.67
C ALA A 960 13.25 7.03 24.53
N GLU A 961 13.64 6.81 25.80
CA GLU A 961 14.03 7.88 26.72
C GLU A 961 15.32 8.63 26.30
N ASP A 962 16.18 8.01 25.46
CA ASP A 962 17.46 8.54 25.00
C ASP A 962 17.34 9.48 23.74
N VAL A 963 16.13 9.67 23.16
CA VAL A 963 15.92 10.45 21.91
C VAL A 963 14.86 11.57 22.03
N ASP A 964 15.05 12.65 21.28
CA ASP A 964 14.20 13.86 21.26
C ASP A 964 13.38 13.99 19.95
N GLU A 965 12.39 14.88 19.92
CA GLU A 965 11.64 15.18 18.68
C GLU A 965 12.55 15.86 17.63
N ILE A 966 12.66 15.25 16.45
CA ILE A 966 13.52 15.77 15.39
C ILE A 966 12.90 16.96 14.64
N ASP A 967 13.56 18.13 14.69
CA ASP A 967 13.19 19.32 13.90
C ASP A 967 13.86 19.30 12.51
N PHE A 968 13.07 19.50 11.47
CA PHE A 968 13.51 19.54 10.08
C PHE A 968 13.20 20.87 9.37
N SER A 969 12.70 21.87 10.10
CA SER A 969 12.26 23.17 9.57
C SER A 969 13.33 23.94 8.80
N SER A 970 14.62 23.64 9.04
CA SER A 970 15.77 24.23 8.36
C SER A 970 16.28 23.46 7.13
N VAL A 971 15.72 22.29 6.80
CA VAL A 971 16.29 21.42 5.75
C VAL A 971 15.88 21.90 4.35
N THR A 972 16.87 22.40 3.61
CA THR A 972 16.72 22.86 2.22
C THR A 972 17.42 21.91 1.25
N GLY A 973 16.80 21.62 0.11
CA GLY A 973 17.52 21.10 -1.06
C GLY A 973 18.04 19.66 -1.01
N SER A 974 17.83 18.90 0.07
CA SER A 974 18.04 17.46 0.03
C SER A 974 17.08 16.82 -0.95
N GLU A 975 17.66 16.14 -1.95
CA GLU A 975 17.02 15.22 -2.88
C GLU A 975 17.12 13.74 -2.36
N PRO A 976 16.50 12.75 -3.04
CA PRO A 976 16.44 11.33 -2.68
C PRO A 976 17.76 10.61 -2.46
N ASP A 977 18.27 10.58 -1.23
CA ASP A 977 19.51 9.88 -0.88
C ASP A 977 19.31 8.38 -0.61
N ILE A 978 19.66 7.62 -1.63
CA ILE A 978 19.24 6.24 -1.96
C ILE A 978 19.58 5.19 -0.89
N GLU A 979 18.57 4.40 -0.46
CA GLU A 979 18.82 3.06 0.08
C GLU A 979 19.15 2.05 -1.04
N LYS A 980 20.28 1.33 -0.91
CA LYS A 980 20.92 0.60 -2.05
C LYS A 980 20.83 -0.92 -2.03
N PHE A 981 20.37 -1.53 -0.93
CA PHE A 981 20.29 -3.00 -0.79
C PHE A 981 18.93 -3.41 -0.24
N CYS A 982 18.53 -4.66 -0.48
CA CYS A 982 17.18 -5.14 -0.19
C CYS A 982 16.92 -5.36 1.32
N SER A 983 15.76 -4.91 1.81
CA SER A 983 15.16 -5.40 3.07
C SER A 983 14.58 -6.81 2.84
N GLY A 984 15.47 -7.79 2.71
CA GLY A 984 15.17 -9.04 1.99
C GLY A 984 14.37 -10.11 2.74
N LYS A 985 13.97 -11.13 1.96
CA LYS A 985 13.72 -12.51 2.44
C LYS A 985 14.48 -13.59 1.64
N SER A 986 15.19 -13.22 0.57
CA SER A 986 16.21 -14.08 -0.06
C SER A 986 17.39 -13.22 -0.54
N CYS A 987 18.52 -13.35 0.15
CA CYS A 987 19.78 -12.73 -0.27
C CYS A 987 20.96 -13.69 -0.05
N THR A 988 20.87 -14.88 -0.65
CA THR A 988 21.97 -15.85 -0.74
C THR A 988 22.87 -15.50 -1.93
N VAL A 989 23.76 -14.53 -1.72
CA VAL A 989 24.88 -14.28 -2.64
C VAL A 989 26.11 -14.97 -2.06
N ASP A 990 26.46 -16.13 -2.61
CA ASP A 990 27.78 -16.75 -2.38
C ASP A 990 28.87 -15.83 -2.96
N LEU A 991 29.47 -15.01 -2.10
CA LEU A 991 30.67 -14.24 -2.40
C LEU A 991 31.91 -15.13 -2.24
N ALA A 992 32.38 -15.67 -3.37
CA ALA A 992 33.65 -16.37 -3.51
C ALA A 992 34.82 -15.41 -3.83
#